data_AF-A0A1Q7RJ38-F1
#
_entry.id   AF-A0A1Q7RJ38-F1
#
_cell.length_a   1.000
_cell.length_b   1.000
_cell.length_c   1.000
_cell.angle_alpha   90.00
_cell.angle_beta   90.00
_cell.angle_gamma   90.00
#
_symmetry.space_group_name_H-M   'P 1'
#
loop_
_entity.id
_entity.type
_entity.pdbx_description
1 polymer ?
#
loop_
_entity_poly.entity_id
_entity_poly.type
_entity_poly.pdbx_seq_one_letter_code
_entity_poly.pdbx_strand_id
1 'polypeptide(L)'
;MLITFPESTHYDFAMQFLHRANTTLLGIKPRSHYLEIEANNLVIGRLLQRISENRPIVFPYLGSTSHSWIITGKTRRELDRTLTQVSRFVVPTYAEFATNNRLPQLKLFKKDGNRLQQLGDVLYPAGYYSWLSPVGHFDIILRHLDMWMSLEGEYPPFQVEQHPTYRSLHDVFDAATSAGNWQEAKQCLQEMQQSHLITADNLAFLQVQLLAQQQRWLEIWRRPDFANLARIRMPRAVRSALLTAFHYSVILPFEQQEQWEEALDAFKQARSELGLLLTGRFGLTQAPVIQVYAYQAVVDKDRDSLAQLSSVNAAQVVQVCIDHLKGILSRSKTAVDVPSEVNSITSSASPLRQARLALADLDYDSAIRFVKEVAHPSEKALLLMQIAFHSSDVPVAEEALLTYWELPTEEQSRLEERYSFLRPYLQYLLEITNYGPSGTTLPVAPSSTLIQNWLDWFALAESDPNNPELMTALDRLVVSTDNRYWNQEKVKLLNDKLLSFIVEPRSSSYIYTKIAIQRLVDFFLQDSDFPREEDTYGDLYETLYVSLLEQQAINQTVGFTLLRLAEAMLRRSPMKRDRLCENFIDWCKTPIPALENWVLEAFDLLAEYGLAPGLLAKWYRQWVSHLLDLPSSRERANLETWLIFGQWIQPGYDLLNRLEQALTIVTDQDIDNPVANLPDGYRISIFSLRESSTVRAKQLLLERNKNLDIRICLEKDLNAQAKALAQNSDLVVIVATCLSHALTYGIGPYLKKDPVYSSSSGSTSIIRVVEEHLLKMRRDSV
;
A
#
# COMPACT_ATOMS: atom_id res chain seq x y z
N MET A 1 35.47 -41.73 13.60
CA MET A 1 35.62 -40.29 13.29
C MET A 1 36.14 -39.58 14.51
N LEU A 2 37.22 -38.81 14.41
CA LEU A 2 37.78 -38.02 15.50
C LEU A 2 37.25 -36.58 15.39
N ILE A 3 36.67 -36.05 16.46
CA ILE A 3 36.13 -34.69 16.53
C ILE A 3 36.94 -33.91 17.57
N THR A 4 37.53 -32.79 17.15
CA THR A 4 38.28 -31.88 18.01
C THR A 4 37.43 -30.64 18.28
N PHE A 5 37.28 -30.26 19.54
CA PHE A 5 36.47 -29.10 19.94
C PHE A 5 37.36 -27.87 20.15
N PRO A 6 37.00 -26.70 19.58
CA PRO A 6 37.84 -25.49 19.67
C PRO A 6 37.86 -24.88 21.08
N GLU A 7 36.80 -25.10 21.86
CA GLU A 7 36.66 -24.57 23.23
C GLU A 7 36.22 -25.66 24.20
N SER A 8 36.65 -25.55 25.45
CA SER A 8 36.24 -26.47 26.53
C SER A 8 34.75 -26.44 26.81
N THR A 9 34.07 -25.32 26.57
CA THR A 9 32.61 -25.15 26.68
C THR A 9 31.84 -26.06 25.72
N HIS A 10 32.28 -26.13 24.47
CA HIS A 10 31.68 -26.98 23.43
C HIS A 10 31.94 -28.47 23.71
N TYR A 11 33.15 -28.81 24.16
CA TYR A 11 33.49 -30.16 24.62
C TYR A 11 32.64 -30.59 25.82
N ASP A 12 32.57 -29.75 26.85
CA ASP A 12 31.78 -29.99 28.06
C ASP A 12 30.30 -30.19 27.73
N PHE A 13 29.76 -29.39 26.79
CA PHE A 13 28.38 -29.50 26.34
C PHE A 13 28.12 -30.82 25.61
N ALA A 14 29.01 -31.22 24.70
CA ALA A 14 28.94 -32.53 24.05
C ALA A 14 28.98 -33.69 25.08
N MET A 15 29.85 -33.59 26.09
CA MET A 15 29.96 -34.58 27.16
C MET A 15 28.69 -34.72 28.01
N GLN A 16 27.84 -33.68 28.11
CA GLN A 16 26.57 -33.79 28.85
C GLN A 16 25.58 -34.77 28.21
N PHE A 17 25.60 -34.92 26.88
CA PHE A 17 24.78 -35.91 26.19
C PHE A 17 25.33 -37.34 26.37
N LEU A 18 26.63 -37.47 26.65
CA LEU A 18 27.31 -38.75 26.83
C LEU A 18 27.22 -39.28 28.25
N HIS A 19 27.19 -38.42 29.26
CA HIS A 19 27.16 -38.81 30.67
C HIS A 19 25.90 -39.58 31.12
N ARG A 20 24.79 -39.49 30.38
CA ARG A 20 23.53 -40.20 30.66
C ARG A 20 23.22 -41.31 29.66
N ALA A 21 23.98 -41.41 28.58
CA ALA A 21 23.85 -42.45 27.56
C ALA A 21 24.76 -43.63 27.90
N ASN A 22 24.32 -44.86 27.61
CA ASN A 22 25.22 -46.02 27.67
C ASN A 22 26.27 -45.82 26.57
N THR A 23 27.50 -45.42 26.92
CA THR A 23 28.55 -44.99 25.98
C THR A 23 28.92 -46.06 24.96
N THR A 24 28.67 -47.33 25.29
CA THR A 24 28.74 -48.50 24.41
C THR A 24 27.72 -48.47 23.28
N LEU A 25 26.51 -47.94 23.49
CA LEU A 25 25.46 -47.85 22.47
C LEU A 25 25.75 -46.77 21.41
N LEU A 26 26.36 -45.66 21.82
CA LEU A 26 26.74 -44.57 20.91
C LEU A 26 28.11 -44.80 20.25
N GLY A 27 28.89 -45.77 20.74
CA GLY A 27 30.21 -46.11 20.21
C GLY A 27 31.24 -45.00 20.35
N ILE A 28 31.24 -44.28 21.47
CA ILE A 28 32.07 -43.08 21.66
C ILE A 28 33.17 -43.31 22.70
N LYS A 29 34.38 -42.79 22.43
CA LYS A 29 35.51 -42.75 23.34
C LYS A 29 35.98 -41.29 23.53
N PRO A 30 35.72 -40.66 24.68
CA PRO A 30 36.19 -39.31 24.97
C PRO A 30 37.69 -39.30 25.33
N ARG A 31 38.42 -38.27 24.89
CA ARG A 31 39.82 -38.00 25.19
C ARG A 31 39.94 -36.61 25.82
N SER A 32 39.56 -36.51 27.10
CA SER A 32 39.42 -35.24 27.82
C SER A 32 40.67 -34.37 27.85
N HIS A 33 41.86 -34.96 27.78
CA HIS A 33 43.13 -34.22 27.80
C HIS A 33 43.37 -33.40 26.51
N TYR A 34 42.69 -33.75 25.41
CA TYR A 34 42.86 -33.12 24.10
C TYR A 34 41.58 -32.41 23.62
N LEU A 35 40.52 -32.36 24.44
CA LEU A 35 39.19 -31.91 24.04
C LEU A 35 38.69 -32.62 22.78
N GLU A 36 38.94 -33.92 22.70
CA GLU A 36 38.62 -34.75 21.54
C GLU A 36 37.61 -35.84 21.88
N ILE A 37 36.76 -36.18 20.91
CA ILE A 37 35.81 -37.29 21.02
C ILE A 37 35.97 -38.18 19.78
N GLU A 38 36.25 -39.46 20.00
CA GLU A 38 36.31 -40.48 18.95
C GLU A 38 34.96 -41.20 18.86
N ALA A 39 34.26 -41.08 17.73
CA ALA A 39 32.96 -41.71 17.48
C ALA A 39 33.08 -42.84 16.44
N ASN A 40 32.65 -44.05 16.80
CA ASN A 40 32.60 -45.22 15.91
C ASN A 40 31.41 -45.13 14.95
N ASN A 41 30.30 -44.52 15.36
CA ASN A 41 29.16 -44.25 14.49
C ASN A 41 29.38 -42.92 13.76
N LEU A 42 29.42 -42.97 12.43
CA LEU A 42 29.70 -41.81 11.57
C LEU A 42 28.65 -40.70 11.72
N VAL A 43 27.37 -41.05 11.82
CA VAL A 43 26.27 -40.08 11.95
C VAL A 43 26.38 -39.34 13.27
N ILE A 44 26.62 -40.07 14.36
CA ILE A 44 26.83 -39.47 15.68
C ILE A 44 28.07 -38.58 15.68
N GLY A 45 29.13 -38.98 14.98
CA GLY A 45 30.32 -38.15 14.76
C GLY A 45 30.00 -36.83 14.04
N ARG A 46 29.20 -36.87 12.97
CA ARG A 46 28.72 -35.66 12.27
C ARG A 46 27.88 -34.76 13.17
N LEU A 47 26.99 -35.34 13.98
CA LEU A 47 26.18 -34.57 14.94
C LEU A 47 27.05 -33.89 16.02
N LEU A 48 28.09 -34.57 16.51
CA LEU A 48 29.08 -33.99 17.43
C LEU A 48 29.91 -32.89 16.77
N GLN A 49 30.30 -33.06 15.50
CA GLN A 49 31.02 -32.04 14.75
C GLN A 49 30.22 -30.74 14.63
N ARG A 50 28.89 -30.81 14.49
CA ARG A 50 28.04 -29.60 14.47
C ARG A 50 28.14 -28.77 15.76
N ILE A 51 28.33 -29.42 16.91
CA ILE A 51 28.60 -28.71 18.17
C ILE A 51 29.95 -27.97 18.05
N SER A 52 31.00 -28.61 17.53
CA SER A 52 32.32 -27.96 17.36
C SER A 52 32.28 -26.77 16.38
N GLU A 53 31.40 -26.81 15.38
CA GLU A 53 31.22 -25.77 14.36
C GLU A 53 30.20 -24.70 14.77
N ASN A 54 29.62 -24.79 15.98
CA ASN A 54 28.56 -23.91 16.48
C ASN A 54 27.35 -23.80 15.54
N ARG A 55 26.98 -24.93 14.91
CA ARG A 55 25.80 -25.06 14.04
C ARG A 55 24.60 -25.56 14.84
N PRO A 56 23.37 -25.46 14.31
CA PRO A 56 22.20 -26.06 14.96
C PRO A 56 22.37 -27.57 15.14
N ILE A 57 22.00 -28.08 16.30
CA ILE A 57 22.24 -29.48 16.69
C ILE A 57 20.93 -30.23 16.86
N VAL A 58 20.98 -31.53 16.59
CA VAL A 58 19.96 -32.50 16.97
C VAL A 58 20.67 -33.64 17.66
N PHE A 59 20.43 -33.84 18.95
CA PHE A 59 21.17 -34.83 19.72
C PHE A 59 20.26 -35.69 20.60
N PRO A 60 20.46 -37.02 20.62
CA PRO A 60 19.66 -37.91 21.45
C PRO A 60 20.04 -37.84 22.93
N TYR A 61 19.04 -38.13 23.74
CA TYR A 61 19.06 -38.31 25.17
C TYR A 61 18.40 -39.66 25.47
N LEU A 62 19.23 -40.68 25.66
CA LEU A 62 18.79 -42.07 25.70
C LEU A 62 18.10 -42.40 27.03
N GLY A 63 16.80 -42.70 26.99
CA GLY A 63 16.06 -43.31 28.09
C GLY A 63 15.85 -44.82 27.90
N SER A 64 15.36 -45.49 28.94
CA SER A 64 15.11 -46.94 28.96
C SER A 64 13.82 -47.36 28.21
N THR A 65 12.81 -46.49 28.17
CA THR A 65 11.50 -46.75 27.54
C THR A 65 11.31 -45.96 26.25
N SER A 66 11.92 -44.78 26.15
CA SER A 66 11.91 -43.91 24.98
C SER A 66 13.18 -43.05 24.97
N HIS A 67 13.55 -42.54 23.81
CA HIS A 67 14.66 -41.60 23.67
C HIS A 67 14.11 -40.19 23.43
N SER A 68 14.59 -39.23 24.20
CA SER A 68 14.30 -37.81 23.97
C SER A 68 15.37 -37.26 23.04
N TRP A 69 15.02 -36.42 22.09
CA TRP A 69 15.97 -35.77 21.20
C TRP A 69 15.83 -34.28 21.36
N ILE A 70 16.95 -33.59 21.48
CA ILE A 70 17.01 -32.15 21.69
C ILE A 70 17.46 -31.50 20.40
N ILE A 71 16.70 -30.51 19.94
CA ILE A 71 17.09 -29.62 18.84
C ILE A 71 17.41 -28.26 19.43
N THR A 72 18.58 -27.70 19.13
CA THR A 72 18.90 -26.34 19.55
C THR A 72 19.74 -25.62 18.50
N GLY A 73 19.72 -24.29 18.52
CA GLY A 73 20.39 -23.42 17.55
C GLY A 73 20.73 -22.08 18.18
N LYS A 74 21.71 -21.37 17.62
CA LYS A 74 22.24 -20.15 18.22
C LYS A 74 21.22 -19.01 18.14
N THR A 75 20.58 -18.86 16.99
CA THR A 75 19.49 -17.89 16.77
C THR A 75 18.14 -18.55 16.68
N ARG A 76 17.08 -17.78 16.97
CA ARG A 76 15.68 -18.25 16.86
C ARG A 76 15.34 -18.73 15.45
N ARG A 77 15.79 -18.00 14.43
CA ARG A 77 15.59 -18.33 13.01
C ARG A 77 16.25 -19.65 12.62
N GLU A 78 17.49 -19.89 13.06
CA GLU A 78 18.20 -21.14 12.80
C GLU A 78 17.55 -22.33 13.51
N LEU A 79 17.12 -22.15 14.76
CA LEU A 79 16.42 -23.17 15.54
C LEU A 79 15.10 -23.59 14.88
N ASP A 80 14.27 -22.62 14.49
CA ASP A 80 12.96 -22.89 13.88
C ASP A 80 13.10 -23.50 12.47
N ARG A 81 14.11 -23.05 11.70
CA ARG A 81 14.46 -23.66 10.40
C ARG A 81 14.90 -25.11 10.58
N THR A 82 15.79 -25.39 11.52
CA THR A 82 16.30 -26.74 11.80
C THR A 82 15.19 -27.66 12.28
N LEU A 83 14.33 -27.18 13.20
CA LEU A 83 13.14 -27.90 13.63
C LEU A 83 12.27 -28.27 12.43
N THR A 84 11.95 -27.32 11.56
CA THR A 84 11.08 -27.54 10.40
C THR A 84 11.67 -28.56 9.44
N GLN A 85 12.97 -28.45 9.14
CA GLN A 85 13.65 -29.34 8.22
C GLN A 85 13.74 -30.76 8.77
N VAL A 86 14.22 -30.92 10.01
CA VAL A 86 14.44 -32.25 10.60
C VAL A 86 13.11 -32.94 10.92
N SER A 87 12.09 -32.19 11.34
CA SER A 87 10.77 -32.76 11.62
C SER A 87 10.17 -33.43 10.38
N ARG A 88 10.42 -32.94 9.16
CA ARG A 88 9.94 -33.57 7.92
C ARG A 88 10.50 -34.97 7.68
N PHE A 89 11.65 -35.30 8.26
CA PHE A 89 12.28 -36.61 8.11
C PHE A 89 11.94 -37.59 9.23
N VAL A 90 11.54 -37.08 10.40
CA VAL A 90 11.49 -37.89 11.63
C VAL A 90 10.09 -37.90 12.27
N VAL A 91 9.33 -36.80 12.17
CA VAL A 91 8.03 -36.60 12.84
C VAL A 91 6.91 -36.54 11.79
N PRO A 92 5.74 -37.19 12.01
CA PRO A 92 5.36 -37.97 13.19
C PRO A 92 5.73 -39.46 13.11
N THR A 93 6.34 -39.91 12.00
CA THR A 93 6.47 -41.34 11.68
C THR A 93 7.35 -42.11 12.66
N TYR A 94 8.48 -41.53 13.09
CA TYR A 94 9.47 -42.21 13.94
C TYR A 94 9.59 -41.60 15.33
N ALA A 95 9.13 -40.36 15.52
CA ALA A 95 9.10 -39.66 16.79
C ALA A 95 7.86 -38.76 16.90
N GLU A 96 7.47 -38.44 18.14
CA GLU A 96 6.37 -37.54 18.48
C GLU A 96 6.88 -36.42 19.40
N PHE A 97 6.30 -35.22 19.34
CA PHE A 97 6.71 -34.16 20.25
C PHE A 97 6.36 -34.50 21.70
N ALA A 98 7.25 -34.13 22.63
CA ALA A 98 7.17 -34.50 24.05
C ALA A 98 6.07 -33.76 24.85
N THR A 99 5.05 -33.21 24.17
CA THR A 99 4.01 -32.36 24.74
C THR A 99 2.65 -33.05 24.66
N ASN A 100 1.72 -32.68 25.55
CA ASN A 100 0.39 -33.29 25.62
C ASN A 100 -0.40 -33.16 24.30
N ASN A 101 -0.13 -32.11 23.52
CA ASN A 101 -0.81 -31.84 22.26
C ASN A 101 0.00 -32.34 21.04
N ARG A 102 1.12 -33.04 21.24
CA ARG A 102 2.04 -33.49 20.17
C ARG A 102 2.49 -32.35 19.24
N LEU A 103 2.66 -31.14 19.78
CA LEU A 103 3.15 -29.96 19.07
C LEU A 103 4.54 -29.54 19.59
N PRO A 104 5.39 -28.93 18.74
CA PRO A 104 6.70 -28.44 19.15
C PRO A 104 6.54 -27.27 20.12
N GLN A 105 7.01 -27.43 21.36
CA GLN A 105 7.02 -26.36 22.35
C GLN A 105 8.45 -25.88 22.60
N LEU A 106 8.66 -24.58 22.46
CA LEU A 106 9.93 -23.96 22.76
C LEU A 106 10.20 -24.02 24.27
N LYS A 107 11.38 -24.50 24.64
CA LYS A 107 11.89 -24.47 26.01
C LYS A 107 13.16 -23.64 26.04
N LEU A 108 13.28 -22.75 27.00
CA LEU A 108 14.53 -22.02 27.22
C LEU A 108 15.45 -22.82 28.13
N PHE A 109 16.75 -22.68 27.89
CA PHE A 109 17.75 -23.17 28.82
C PHE A 109 17.75 -22.28 30.08
N LYS A 110 17.87 -22.91 31.25
CA LYS A 110 17.85 -22.20 32.54
C LYS A 110 19.27 -21.92 33.05
N LYS A 111 19.58 -20.65 33.33
CA LYS A 111 20.87 -20.20 33.91
C LYS A 111 21.21 -20.86 35.24
N ASP A 112 20.19 -21.18 36.03
CA ASP A 112 20.23 -21.84 37.33
C ASP A 112 19.94 -23.35 37.25
N GLY A 113 19.84 -23.90 36.03
CA GLY A 113 19.56 -25.30 35.78
C GLY A 113 20.77 -26.23 35.97
N ASN A 114 20.64 -27.48 35.53
CA ASN A 114 21.75 -28.44 35.51
C ASN A 114 22.85 -28.03 34.52
N ARG A 115 24.00 -28.72 34.53
CA ARG A 115 25.16 -28.35 33.69
C ARG A 115 24.83 -28.25 32.20
N LEU A 116 23.96 -29.10 31.67
CA LEU A 116 23.47 -29.02 30.28
C LEU A 116 22.67 -27.73 30.04
N GLN A 117 21.81 -27.33 30.98
CA GLN A 117 21.04 -26.10 30.90
C GLN A 117 21.92 -24.86 30.98
N GLN A 118 22.91 -24.84 31.88
CA GLN A 118 23.85 -23.72 32.00
C GLN A 118 24.68 -23.54 30.74
N LEU A 119 25.24 -24.62 30.20
CA LEU A 119 26.04 -24.57 28.97
C LEU A 119 25.16 -24.27 27.74
N GLY A 120 23.92 -24.78 27.72
CA GLY A 120 22.95 -24.52 26.67
C GLY A 120 22.52 -23.05 26.60
N ASP A 121 22.32 -22.37 27.74
CA ASP A 121 22.01 -20.93 27.78
C ASP A 121 23.13 -20.08 27.17
N VAL A 122 24.39 -20.48 27.39
CA VAL A 122 25.57 -19.77 26.88
C VAL A 122 25.77 -20.02 25.38
N LEU A 123 25.72 -21.28 24.94
CA LEU A 123 26.02 -21.64 23.55
C LEU A 123 24.81 -21.45 22.62
N TYR A 124 23.60 -21.65 23.13
CA TYR A 124 22.36 -21.67 22.35
C TYR A 124 21.22 -20.90 23.07
N PRO A 125 21.33 -19.57 23.18
CA PRO A 125 20.39 -18.75 23.95
C PRO A 125 18.96 -18.75 23.39
N ALA A 126 18.77 -19.16 22.14
CA ALA A 126 17.45 -19.28 21.51
C ALA A 126 16.59 -20.42 22.09
N GLY A 127 17.15 -21.27 22.96
CA GLY A 127 16.45 -22.38 23.59
C GLY A 127 16.48 -23.65 22.75
N TYR A 128 15.57 -24.58 23.04
CA TYR A 128 15.51 -25.89 22.42
C TYR A 128 14.09 -26.43 22.26
N TYR A 129 13.94 -27.36 21.31
CA TYR A 129 12.77 -28.21 21.15
C TYR A 129 13.11 -29.64 21.52
N SER A 130 12.09 -30.44 21.86
CA SER A 130 12.29 -31.86 22.18
C SER A 130 11.20 -32.77 21.60
N TRP A 131 11.60 -33.88 20.98
CA TRP A 131 10.70 -34.98 20.61
C TRP A 131 11.12 -36.30 21.27
N LEU A 132 10.20 -37.23 21.36
CA LEU A 132 10.36 -38.57 21.92
C LEU A 132 10.26 -39.60 20.80
N SER A 133 11.15 -40.58 20.79
CA SER A 133 11.08 -41.73 19.88
C SER A 133 11.04 -43.04 20.66
N PRO A 134 10.35 -44.08 20.16
CA PRO A 134 10.55 -45.45 20.63
C PRO A 134 12.03 -45.87 20.52
N VAL A 135 12.49 -46.71 21.44
CA VAL A 135 13.89 -47.20 21.47
C VAL A 135 14.26 -47.90 20.16
N GLY A 136 13.34 -48.69 19.58
CA GLY A 136 13.56 -49.42 18.32
C GLY A 136 13.70 -48.55 17.07
N HIS A 137 13.36 -47.26 17.14
CA HIS A 137 13.50 -46.34 15.99
C HIS A 137 14.85 -45.62 15.95
N PHE A 138 15.73 -45.82 16.92
CA PHE A 138 16.99 -45.10 17.05
C PHE A 138 17.84 -45.10 15.76
N ASP A 139 18.11 -46.29 15.20
CA ASP A 139 18.94 -46.42 13.98
C ASP A 139 18.25 -45.89 12.72
N ILE A 140 16.92 -45.91 12.68
CA ILE A 140 16.14 -45.34 11.57
C ILE A 140 16.26 -43.81 11.61
N ILE A 141 16.09 -43.22 12.79
CA ILE A 141 16.22 -41.76 12.98
C ILE A 141 17.62 -41.29 12.61
N LEU A 142 18.68 -42.00 13.01
CA LEU A 142 20.05 -41.65 12.62
C LEU A 142 20.23 -41.64 11.10
N ARG A 143 19.69 -42.63 10.37
CA ARG A 143 19.74 -42.64 8.90
C ARG A 143 19.03 -41.43 8.28
N HIS A 144 17.89 -41.04 8.82
CA HIS A 144 17.15 -39.86 8.35
C HIS A 144 17.87 -38.54 8.66
N LEU A 145 18.52 -38.43 9.82
CA LEU A 145 19.35 -37.28 10.17
C LEU A 145 20.58 -37.18 9.26
N ASP A 146 21.19 -38.30 8.89
CA ASP A 146 22.32 -38.33 7.96
C ASP A 146 21.93 -37.84 6.55
N MET A 147 20.75 -38.24 6.07
CA MET A 147 20.19 -37.76 4.82
C MET A 147 19.93 -36.25 4.86
N TRP A 148 19.33 -35.73 5.94
CA TRP A 148 19.13 -34.29 6.12
C TRP A 148 20.45 -33.52 6.08
N MET A 149 21.47 -33.95 6.85
CA MET A 149 22.76 -33.27 6.88
C MET A 149 23.48 -33.30 5.53
N SER A 150 23.22 -34.31 4.70
CA SER A 150 23.81 -34.41 3.36
C SER A 150 23.16 -33.42 2.39
N LEU A 151 21.82 -33.31 2.41
CA LEU A 151 21.07 -32.33 1.60
C LEU A 151 21.38 -30.87 1.98
N GLU A 152 21.62 -30.61 3.26
CA GLU A 152 22.01 -29.26 3.71
C GLU A 152 23.36 -28.83 3.11
N GLY A 153 24.27 -29.77 2.86
CA GLY A 153 25.58 -29.51 2.25
C GLY A 153 25.54 -29.15 0.76
N GLU A 154 24.41 -29.38 0.07
CA GLU A 154 24.27 -29.20 -1.39
C GLU A 154 23.56 -27.88 -1.78
N TYR A 155 23.15 -27.04 -0.81
CA TYR A 155 22.40 -25.80 -1.08
C TYR A 155 23.30 -24.62 -1.52
N PRO A 156 23.07 -23.96 -2.69
CA PRO A 156 23.80 -22.77 -3.09
C PRO A 156 23.32 -21.49 -2.35
N PRO A 157 24.21 -20.52 -2.05
CA PRO A 157 23.84 -19.28 -1.36
C PRO A 157 23.17 -18.27 -2.32
N PHE A 158 22.02 -17.71 -1.93
CA PHE A 158 21.35 -16.60 -2.63
C PHE A 158 21.79 -15.24 -2.05
N GLN A 159 22.21 -14.31 -2.90
CA GLN A 159 22.32 -12.87 -2.59
C GLN A 159 21.17 -12.11 -3.26
N VAL A 160 20.55 -11.17 -2.54
CA VAL A 160 19.45 -10.32 -3.04
C VAL A 160 20.01 -8.95 -3.37
N GLU A 161 19.92 -8.52 -4.63
CA GLU A 161 20.19 -7.12 -5.03
C GLU A 161 18.96 -6.25 -4.72
N GLN A 162 19.16 -5.06 -4.13
CA GLN A 162 18.09 -4.09 -3.91
C GLN A 162 18.07 -3.07 -5.05
N HIS A 163 16.92 -2.88 -5.69
CA HIS A 163 16.72 -1.82 -6.68
C HIS A 163 16.21 -0.51 -6.03
N PRO A 164 16.64 0.66 -6.52
CA PRO A 164 16.25 1.95 -5.94
C PRO A 164 14.79 2.32 -6.27
N THR A 165 14.09 2.86 -5.26
CA THR A 165 12.70 3.34 -5.34
C THR A 165 12.63 4.82 -5.73
N TYR A 166 11.46 5.30 -6.19
CA TYR A 166 11.24 6.74 -6.50
C TYR A 166 11.68 7.64 -5.35
N ARG A 167 11.32 7.26 -4.12
CA ARG A 167 11.67 8.03 -2.92
C ARG A 167 13.18 8.09 -2.72
N SER A 168 13.88 6.96 -2.83
CA SER A 168 15.34 6.96 -2.70
C SER A 168 16.02 7.80 -3.78
N LEU A 169 15.55 7.73 -5.03
CA LEU A 169 16.09 8.54 -6.12
C LEU A 169 15.73 10.02 -5.95
N HIS A 170 14.57 10.35 -5.37
CA HIS A 170 14.15 11.73 -5.12
C HIS A 170 14.94 12.35 -3.97
N ASP A 171 15.20 11.58 -2.90
CA ASP A 171 16.05 12.02 -1.79
C ASP A 171 17.49 12.25 -2.27
N VAL A 172 18.00 11.38 -3.15
CA VAL A 172 19.31 11.58 -3.80
C VAL A 172 19.29 12.79 -4.75
N PHE A 173 18.20 13.01 -5.50
CA PHE A 173 18.04 14.18 -6.36
C PHE A 173 18.04 15.50 -5.56
N ASP A 174 17.30 15.56 -4.45
CA ASP A 174 17.26 16.74 -3.58
C ASP A 174 18.61 16.98 -2.90
N ALA A 175 19.30 15.92 -2.47
CA ALA A 175 20.64 16.00 -1.92
C ALA A 175 21.66 16.48 -2.97
N ALA A 176 21.62 15.91 -4.19
CA ALA A 176 22.51 16.26 -5.29
C ALA A 176 22.29 17.70 -5.77
N THR A 177 21.04 18.15 -5.88
CA THR A 177 20.73 19.53 -6.25
C THR A 177 21.15 20.53 -5.18
N SER A 178 20.99 20.19 -3.90
CA SER A 178 21.45 21.02 -2.78
C SER A 178 22.97 21.09 -2.69
N ALA A 179 23.67 20.00 -3.02
CA ALA A 179 25.13 19.91 -3.04
C ALA A 179 25.77 20.47 -4.33
N GLY A 180 24.97 20.89 -5.31
CA GLY A 180 25.45 21.35 -6.61
C GLY A 180 25.99 20.24 -7.53
N ASN A 181 25.69 18.97 -7.24
CA ASN A 181 26.08 17.82 -8.06
C ASN A 181 25.08 17.59 -9.21
N TRP A 182 25.22 18.38 -10.27
CA TRP A 182 24.27 18.38 -11.39
C TRP A 182 24.28 17.09 -12.23
N GLN A 183 25.39 16.37 -12.25
CA GLN A 183 25.51 15.13 -13.02
C GLN A 183 24.71 14.01 -12.35
N GLU A 184 24.83 13.87 -11.04
CA GLU A 184 24.09 12.91 -10.23
C GLU A 184 22.59 13.22 -10.24
N ALA A 185 22.20 14.50 -10.12
CA ALA A 185 20.80 14.90 -10.23
C ALA A 185 20.19 14.53 -11.61
N LYS A 186 20.95 14.70 -12.71
CA LYS A 186 20.50 14.29 -14.05
C LYS A 186 20.42 12.77 -14.20
N GLN A 187 21.36 12.03 -13.63
CA GLN A 187 21.33 10.57 -13.61
C GLN A 187 20.12 10.06 -12.85
N CYS A 188 19.79 10.66 -11.70
CA CYS A 188 18.57 10.33 -10.95
C CYS A 188 17.31 10.56 -11.78
N LEU A 189 17.20 11.70 -12.49
CA LEU A 189 16.05 11.95 -13.37
C LEU A 189 15.97 10.94 -14.52
N GLN A 190 17.11 10.56 -15.11
CA GLN A 190 17.17 9.54 -16.15
C GLN A 190 16.78 8.16 -15.61
N GLU A 191 17.22 7.81 -14.40
CA GLU A 191 16.91 6.55 -13.75
C GLU A 191 15.44 6.47 -13.33
N MET A 192 14.87 7.57 -12.81
CA MET A 192 13.44 7.69 -12.56
C MET A 192 12.63 7.52 -13.86
N GLN A 193 13.10 8.12 -14.96
CA GLN A 193 12.44 8.03 -16.26
C GLN A 193 12.55 6.62 -16.86
N GLN A 194 13.73 6.00 -16.84
CA GLN A 194 13.97 4.65 -17.35
C GLN A 194 13.20 3.60 -16.54
N SER A 195 13.11 3.78 -15.22
CA SER A 195 12.35 2.93 -14.30
C SER A 195 10.85 3.27 -14.25
N HIS A 196 10.37 4.23 -15.06
CA HIS A 196 8.96 4.66 -15.15
C HIS A 196 8.35 5.07 -13.81
N LEU A 197 9.19 5.59 -12.91
CA LEU A 197 8.83 6.04 -11.57
C LEU A 197 8.29 7.49 -11.57
N ILE A 198 8.22 8.16 -12.73
CA ILE A 198 7.85 9.59 -12.85
C ILE A 198 6.94 9.86 -14.07
N THR A 199 5.95 10.74 -13.91
CA THR A 199 5.08 11.21 -15.00
C THR A 199 5.74 12.31 -15.83
N ALA A 200 5.25 12.58 -17.05
CA ALA A 200 5.79 13.62 -17.92
C ALA A 200 5.74 15.02 -17.28
N ASP A 201 4.63 15.35 -16.61
CA ASP A 201 4.45 16.64 -15.93
C ASP A 201 5.40 16.77 -14.73
N ASN A 202 5.52 15.72 -13.90
CA ASN A 202 6.43 15.73 -12.76
C ASN A 202 7.89 15.77 -13.19
N LEU A 203 8.24 15.11 -14.30
CA LEU A 203 9.58 15.20 -14.89
C LEU A 203 9.87 16.64 -15.36
N ALA A 204 8.91 17.29 -16.02
CA ALA A 204 9.05 18.68 -16.43
C ALA A 204 9.22 19.61 -15.21
N PHE A 205 8.49 19.37 -14.13
CA PHE A 205 8.64 20.10 -12.86
C PHE A 205 10.02 19.94 -12.23
N LEU A 206 10.53 18.71 -12.11
CA LEU A 206 11.88 18.47 -11.56
C LEU A 206 12.98 19.03 -12.48
N GLN A 207 12.78 19.03 -13.79
CA GLN A 207 13.69 19.68 -14.74
C GLN A 207 13.71 21.21 -14.55
N VAL A 208 12.54 21.84 -14.37
CA VAL A 208 12.45 23.26 -14.07
C VAL A 208 13.14 23.57 -12.73
N GLN A 209 12.93 22.73 -11.71
CA GLN A 209 13.59 22.87 -10.41
C GLN A 209 15.12 22.73 -10.53
N LEU A 210 15.62 21.76 -11.30
CA LEU A 210 17.04 21.58 -11.57
C LEU A 210 17.65 22.81 -12.28
N LEU A 211 16.98 23.34 -13.31
CA LEU A 211 17.42 24.53 -14.02
C LEU A 211 17.38 25.78 -13.12
N ALA A 212 16.39 25.86 -12.22
CA ALA A 212 16.24 26.96 -11.28
C ALA A 212 17.37 26.96 -10.24
N GLN A 213 17.75 25.78 -9.72
CA GLN A 213 18.91 25.64 -8.82
C GLN A 213 20.24 26.00 -9.52
N GLN A 214 20.32 25.78 -10.84
CA GLN A 214 21.45 26.22 -11.67
C GLN A 214 21.38 27.70 -12.08
N GLN A 215 20.34 28.44 -11.69
CA GLN A 215 20.07 29.82 -12.11
C GLN A 215 20.01 30.01 -13.63
N ARG A 216 19.62 28.96 -14.38
CA ARG A 216 19.53 28.98 -15.85
C ARG A 216 18.16 29.49 -16.30
N TRP A 217 17.85 30.72 -15.89
CA TRP A 217 16.55 31.37 -16.07
C TRP A 217 16.11 31.49 -17.54
N LEU A 218 17.04 31.86 -18.43
CA LEU A 218 16.76 31.99 -19.86
C LEU A 218 16.32 30.67 -20.50
N GLU A 219 16.85 29.55 -20.03
CA GLU A 219 16.50 28.23 -20.55
C GLU A 219 15.14 27.76 -20.08
N ILE A 220 14.73 28.17 -18.87
CA ILE A 220 13.37 27.95 -18.37
C ILE A 220 12.37 28.74 -19.22
N TRP A 221 12.64 30.01 -19.51
CA TRP A 221 11.75 30.85 -20.33
C TRP A 221 11.63 30.38 -21.78
N ARG A 222 12.73 29.92 -22.40
CA ARG A 222 12.74 29.44 -23.80
C ARG A 222 12.21 28.02 -24.00
N ARG A 223 11.66 27.40 -22.96
CA ARG A 223 11.12 26.03 -23.08
C ARG A 223 9.90 26.02 -24.02
N PRO A 224 9.81 25.05 -24.94
CA PRO A 224 8.67 24.96 -25.86
C PRO A 224 7.35 24.62 -25.13
N ASP A 225 7.44 23.99 -23.96
CA ASP A 225 6.31 23.65 -23.11
C ASP A 225 5.99 24.70 -22.04
N PHE A 226 6.67 25.86 -22.00
CA PHE A 226 6.48 26.88 -20.96
C PHE A 226 5.00 27.31 -20.81
N ALA A 227 4.36 27.72 -21.90
CA ALA A 227 2.97 28.17 -21.88
C ALA A 227 2.00 27.04 -21.49
N ASN A 228 2.33 25.78 -21.78
CA ASN A 228 1.53 24.63 -21.37
C ASN A 228 1.71 24.36 -19.86
N LEU A 229 2.96 24.41 -19.36
CA LEU A 229 3.25 24.31 -17.94
C LEU A 229 2.53 25.43 -17.15
N ALA A 230 2.57 26.66 -17.65
CA ALA A 230 1.89 27.81 -17.07
C ALA A 230 0.35 27.69 -17.02
N ARG A 231 -0.24 26.69 -17.71
CA ARG A 231 -1.69 26.42 -17.75
C ARG A 231 -2.11 25.22 -16.92
N ILE A 232 -1.18 24.44 -16.36
CA ILE A 232 -1.47 23.31 -15.49
C ILE A 232 -1.21 23.65 -14.01
N ARG A 233 -1.88 22.95 -13.10
CA ARG A 233 -1.66 23.08 -11.66
C ARG A 233 -0.26 22.58 -11.30
N MET A 234 0.54 23.38 -10.58
CA MET A 234 1.96 23.08 -10.31
C MET A 234 2.38 23.37 -8.85
N PRO A 235 3.48 22.76 -8.37
CA PRO A 235 4.06 23.07 -7.06
C PRO A 235 4.54 24.53 -6.93
N ARG A 236 4.48 25.08 -5.70
CA ARG A 236 4.87 26.48 -5.40
C ARG A 236 6.29 26.82 -5.84
N ALA A 237 7.25 25.91 -5.64
CA ALA A 237 8.65 26.13 -6.00
C ALA A 237 8.84 26.28 -7.52
N VAL A 238 8.15 25.44 -8.30
CA VAL A 238 8.18 25.48 -9.78
C VAL A 238 7.53 26.76 -10.29
N ARG A 239 6.39 27.15 -9.72
CA ARG A 239 5.72 28.42 -10.05
C ARG A 239 6.63 29.62 -9.82
N SER A 240 7.27 29.68 -8.65
CA SER A 240 8.24 30.72 -8.32
C SER A 240 9.37 30.76 -9.35
N ALA A 241 9.94 29.59 -9.69
CA ALA A 241 10.99 29.49 -10.69
C ALA A 241 10.58 29.97 -12.09
N LEU A 242 9.35 29.69 -12.53
CA LEU A 242 8.84 30.16 -13.83
C LEU A 242 8.63 31.68 -13.86
N LEU A 243 8.09 32.26 -12.79
CA LEU A 243 7.93 33.72 -12.64
C LEU A 243 9.28 34.43 -12.55
N THR A 244 10.24 33.87 -11.80
CA THR A 244 11.62 34.35 -11.75
C THR A 244 12.29 34.26 -13.12
N ALA A 245 12.07 33.16 -13.86
CA ALA A 245 12.62 33.00 -15.20
C ALA A 245 12.10 34.06 -16.17
N PHE A 246 10.80 34.34 -16.13
CA PHE A 246 10.18 35.42 -16.90
C PHE A 246 10.75 36.79 -16.52
N HIS A 247 10.83 37.11 -15.23
CA HIS A 247 11.40 38.38 -14.77
C HIS A 247 12.82 38.58 -15.27
N TYR A 248 13.72 37.61 -15.04
CA TYR A 248 15.12 37.71 -15.46
C TYR A 248 15.30 37.78 -16.98
N SER A 249 14.44 37.10 -17.75
CA SER A 249 14.60 36.99 -19.20
C SER A 249 13.96 38.13 -19.97
N VAL A 250 12.86 38.68 -19.46
CA VAL A 250 12.03 39.66 -20.19
C VAL A 250 12.03 41.03 -19.51
N ILE A 251 11.90 41.09 -18.18
CA ILE A 251 11.66 42.35 -17.46
C ILE A 251 12.98 43.00 -17.02
N LEU A 252 13.85 42.23 -16.35
CA LEU A 252 15.11 42.69 -15.77
C LEU A 252 16.03 43.45 -16.75
N PRO A 253 16.16 43.06 -18.05
CA PRO A 253 16.98 43.82 -19.00
C PRO A 253 16.55 45.27 -19.18
N PHE A 254 15.24 45.55 -19.08
CA PHE A 254 14.69 46.90 -19.16
C PHE A 254 14.82 47.63 -17.82
N GLU A 255 14.62 46.95 -16.69
CA GLU A 255 14.84 47.53 -15.35
C GLU A 255 16.29 48.00 -15.16
N GLN A 256 17.27 47.24 -15.64
CA GLN A 256 18.69 47.59 -15.59
C GLN A 256 19.04 48.82 -16.45
N GLN A 257 18.23 49.12 -17.46
CA GLN A 257 18.37 50.28 -18.34
C GLN A 257 17.45 51.43 -17.93
N GLU A 258 16.73 51.30 -16.81
CA GLU A 258 15.72 52.26 -16.31
C GLU A 258 14.57 52.52 -17.32
N GLN A 259 14.33 51.58 -18.23
CA GLN A 259 13.29 51.62 -19.27
C GLN A 259 11.97 51.01 -18.76
N TRP A 260 11.38 51.65 -17.75
CA TRP A 260 10.23 51.10 -17.02
C TRP A 260 8.94 51.03 -17.85
N GLU A 261 8.76 51.94 -18.81
CA GLU A 261 7.58 51.97 -19.68
C GLU A 261 7.64 50.84 -20.71
N GLU A 262 8.82 50.60 -21.28
CA GLU A 262 9.09 49.47 -22.16
C GLU A 262 8.99 48.13 -21.43
N ALA A 263 9.43 48.06 -20.18
CA ALA A 263 9.25 46.87 -19.32
C ALA A 263 7.76 46.54 -19.11
N LEU A 264 6.93 47.58 -18.89
CA LEU A 264 5.48 47.43 -18.72
C LEU A 264 4.81 46.97 -20.03
N ASP A 265 5.25 47.46 -21.17
CA ASP A 265 4.73 47.02 -22.47
C ASP A 265 5.16 45.58 -22.81
N ALA A 266 6.41 45.20 -22.49
CA ALA A 266 6.88 43.82 -22.59
C ALA A 266 6.06 42.87 -21.70
N PHE A 267 5.73 43.29 -20.48
CA PHE A 267 4.85 42.54 -19.60
C PHE A 267 3.44 42.34 -20.21
N LYS A 268 2.83 43.40 -20.77
CA LYS A 268 1.51 43.30 -21.41
C LYS A 268 1.49 42.29 -22.56
N GLN A 269 2.54 42.27 -23.37
CA GLN A 269 2.66 41.34 -24.50
C GLN A 269 2.76 39.88 -24.03
N ALA A 270 3.55 39.62 -22.97
CA ALA A 270 3.76 38.28 -22.43
C ALA A 270 2.65 37.78 -21.50
N ARG A 271 1.69 38.65 -21.10
CA ARG A 271 0.62 38.31 -20.14
C ARG A 271 -0.13 37.02 -20.49
N SER A 272 -0.42 36.81 -21.78
CA SER A 272 -1.18 35.62 -22.25
C SER A 272 -0.40 34.30 -22.11
N GLU A 273 0.94 34.34 -22.15
CA GLU A 273 1.81 33.17 -21.99
C GLU A 273 1.99 32.77 -20.53
N LEU A 274 1.83 33.73 -19.61
CA LEU A 274 1.96 33.52 -18.17
C LEU A 274 0.75 32.78 -17.57
N GLY A 275 -0.43 32.83 -18.19
CA GLY A 275 -1.58 31.99 -17.84
C GLY A 275 -1.92 31.97 -16.34
N LEU A 276 -1.97 30.77 -15.74
CA LEU A 276 -2.26 30.57 -14.32
C LEU A 276 -1.14 31.07 -13.40
N LEU A 277 0.04 31.45 -13.90
CA LEU A 277 1.13 31.98 -13.07
C LEU A 277 0.82 33.36 -12.46
N LEU A 278 -0.16 34.08 -13.01
CA LEU A 278 -0.60 35.38 -12.49
C LEU A 278 -1.82 35.28 -11.56
N THR A 279 -2.36 34.07 -11.30
CA THR A 279 -3.56 33.86 -10.47
C THR A 279 -3.23 33.52 -9.01
N GLY A 280 -3.72 34.31 -8.06
CA GLY A 280 -3.38 34.18 -6.64
C GLY A 280 -1.94 34.61 -6.32
N ARG A 281 -1.72 35.24 -5.16
CA ARG A 281 -0.41 35.82 -4.78
C ARG A 281 0.47 34.83 -4.01
N PHE A 282 1.04 33.86 -4.72
CA PHE A 282 1.94 32.85 -4.14
C PHE A 282 3.42 33.19 -4.43
N GLY A 283 4.31 32.93 -3.46
CA GLY A 283 5.76 33.13 -3.67
C GLY A 283 6.28 34.56 -3.41
N LEU A 284 5.53 35.38 -2.68
CA LEU A 284 5.89 36.76 -2.29
C LEU A 284 7.14 36.88 -1.39
N THR A 285 7.90 35.80 -1.20
CA THR A 285 9.18 35.80 -0.50
C THR A 285 10.34 36.15 -1.43
N GLN A 286 10.19 35.95 -2.75
CA GLN A 286 11.25 36.20 -3.73
C GLN A 286 11.05 37.54 -4.45
N ALA A 287 12.07 38.40 -4.45
CA ALA A 287 12.02 39.73 -5.07
C ALA A 287 11.54 39.74 -6.54
N PRO A 288 12.02 38.85 -7.44
CA PRO A 288 11.58 38.82 -8.85
C PRO A 288 10.08 38.56 -9.00
N VAL A 289 9.52 37.69 -8.16
CA VAL A 289 8.10 37.32 -8.19
C VAL A 289 7.24 38.52 -7.79
N ILE A 290 7.66 39.27 -6.74
CA ILE A 290 6.96 40.48 -6.29
C ILE A 290 6.96 41.54 -7.38
N GLN A 291 8.08 41.73 -8.07
CA GLN A 291 8.18 42.69 -9.17
C GLN A 291 7.20 42.35 -10.30
N VAL A 292 7.10 41.08 -10.70
CA VAL A 292 6.13 40.63 -11.73
C VAL A 292 4.69 40.95 -11.31
N TYR A 293 4.32 40.69 -10.05
CA TYR A 293 2.99 41.07 -9.54
C TYR A 293 2.79 42.59 -9.42
N ALA A 294 3.86 43.37 -9.25
CA ALA A 294 3.77 44.84 -9.26
C ALA A 294 3.46 45.37 -10.68
N TYR A 295 4.07 44.81 -11.73
CA TYR A 295 3.71 45.12 -13.12
C TYR A 295 2.24 44.74 -13.41
N GLN A 296 1.79 43.58 -12.94
CA GLN A 296 0.39 43.17 -13.04
C GLN A 296 -0.53 44.22 -12.41
N ALA A 297 -0.28 44.63 -11.16
CA ALA A 297 -1.07 45.63 -10.47
C ALA A 297 -1.13 46.98 -11.20
N VAL A 298 -0.04 47.40 -11.87
CA VAL A 298 -0.05 48.61 -12.71
C VAL A 298 -0.89 48.45 -13.97
N VAL A 299 -0.79 47.31 -14.65
CA VAL A 299 -1.62 47.02 -15.84
C VAL A 299 -3.10 46.99 -15.48
N ASP A 300 -3.45 46.34 -14.36
CA ASP A 300 -4.83 46.20 -13.87
C ASP A 300 -5.34 47.47 -13.17
N LYS A 301 -4.48 48.50 -13.05
CA LYS A 301 -4.74 49.79 -12.40
C LYS A 301 -5.14 49.66 -10.92
N ASP A 302 -4.69 48.59 -10.27
CA ASP A 302 -5.00 48.27 -8.88
C ASP A 302 -3.97 48.87 -7.91
N ARG A 303 -4.36 49.99 -7.31
CA ARG A 303 -3.54 50.77 -6.39
C ARG A 303 -3.37 50.10 -5.04
N ASP A 304 -4.39 49.40 -4.57
CA ASP A 304 -4.40 48.78 -3.24
C ASP A 304 -3.47 47.56 -3.24
N SER A 305 -3.50 46.80 -4.33
CA SER A 305 -2.59 45.69 -4.57
C SER A 305 -1.12 46.12 -4.65
N LEU A 306 -0.83 47.22 -5.36
CA LEU A 306 0.53 47.76 -5.43
C LEU A 306 1.01 48.29 -4.07
N ALA A 307 0.11 48.86 -3.25
CA ALA A 307 0.43 49.30 -1.89
C ALA A 307 0.70 48.12 -0.95
N GLN A 308 -0.08 47.04 -1.05
CA GLN A 308 0.13 45.82 -0.27
C GLN A 308 1.46 45.13 -0.62
N LEU A 309 1.86 45.09 -1.90
CA LEU A 309 3.15 44.50 -2.28
C LEU A 309 4.36 45.26 -1.69
N SER A 310 4.21 46.57 -1.47
CA SER A 310 5.25 47.39 -0.82
C SER A 310 5.45 47.09 0.67
N SER A 311 4.48 46.49 1.35
CA SER A 311 4.60 46.14 2.77
C SER A 311 5.13 44.73 3.02
N VAL A 312 5.14 43.87 2.00
CA VAL A 312 5.50 42.44 2.14
C VAL A 312 7.01 42.18 2.06
N ASN A 313 7.79 43.06 1.42
CA ASN A 313 9.25 42.86 1.30
C ASN A 313 10.03 44.17 1.40
N ALA A 314 11.07 44.19 2.25
CA ALA A 314 11.91 45.36 2.53
C ALA A 314 13.16 45.45 1.63
N ALA A 315 13.32 44.55 0.65
CA ALA A 315 14.47 44.60 -0.27
C ALA A 315 14.47 45.89 -1.11
N GLN A 316 15.59 46.62 -1.08
CA GLN A 316 15.74 47.94 -1.70
C GLN A 316 15.45 47.93 -3.22
N VAL A 317 15.82 46.85 -3.92
CA VAL A 317 15.57 46.69 -5.37
C VAL A 317 14.06 46.63 -5.68
N VAL A 318 13.27 45.96 -4.84
CA VAL A 318 11.82 45.83 -5.01
C VAL A 318 11.12 47.16 -4.75
N GLN A 319 11.57 47.90 -3.74
CA GLN A 319 11.00 49.22 -3.42
C GLN A 319 11.25 50.24 -4.54
N VAL A 320 12.46 50.26 -5.12
CA VAL A 320 12.77 51.11 -6.28
C VAL A 320 11.82 50.80 -7.45
N CYS A 321 11.65 49.51 -7.79
CA CYS A 321 10.72 49.09 -8.85
C CYS A 321 9.28 49.55 -8.57
N ILE A 322 8.76 49.32 -7.36
CA ILE A 322 7.40 49.71 -6.97
C ILE A 322 7.21 51.23 -7.02
N ASP A 323 8.18 52.03 -6.59
CA ASP A 323 8.08 53.49 -6.59
C ASP A 323 8.09 54.09 -8.00
N HIS A 324 8.90 53.55 -8.91
CA HIS A 324 8.84 53.92 -10.33
C HIS A 324 7.49 53.57 -10.97
N LEU A 325 6.96 52.37 -10.67
CA LEU A 325 5.65 51.91 -11.13
C LEU A 325 4.49 52.77 -10.59
N LYS A 326 4.55 53.21 -9.33
CA LYS A 326 3.61 54.21 -8.77
C LYS A 326 3.68 55.54 -9.52
N GLY A 327 4.88 55.96 -9.93
CA GLY A 327 5.11 57.15 -10.73
C GLY A 327 4.41 57.10 -12.10
N ILE A 328 4.51 55.96 -12.80
CA ILE A 328 3.84 55.72 -14.09
C ILE A 328 2.31 55.78 -13.94
N LEU A 329 1.78 55.10 -12.90
CA LEU A 329 0.34 55.11 -12.60
C LEU A 329 -0.19 56.52 -12.24
N SER A 330 0.67 57.38 -11.71
CA SER A 330 0.33 58.77 -11.35
C SER A 330 0.40 59.72 -12.55
N ARG A 331 1.33 59.53 -13.49
CA ARG A 331 1.45 60.29 -14.75
C ARG A 331 0.33 60.00 -15.74
N SER A 332 -0.20 58.79 -15.75
CA SER A 332 -1.40 58.43 -16.53
C SER A 332 -2.65 59.23 -16.14
N LYS A 333 -2.65 59.93 -14.98
CA LYS A 333 -3.76 60.78 -14.52
C LYS A 333 -3.69 62.22 -15.04
N THR A 334 -2.54 62.65 -15.57
CA THR A 334 -2.29 64.05 -15.95
C THR A 334 -2.38 64.33 -17.46
N ALA A 335 -2.70 63.33 -18.28
CA ALA A 335 -2.90 63.51 -19.72
C ALA A 335 -4.38 63.43 -20.08
N VAL A 336 -4.95 64.60 -20.38
CA VAL A 336 -6.22 64.89 -21.08
C VAL A 336 -7.50 64.91 -20.24
N ASP A 337 -7.70 66.03 -19.54
CA ASP A 337 -9.02 66.66 -19.38
C ASP A 337 -9.40 67.33 -20.72
N VAL A 338 -10.23 66.66 -21.54
CA VAL A 338 -11.09 67.29 -22.55
C VAL A 338 -12.40 66.50 -22.62
N PRO A 339 -13.58 67.16 -22.49
CA PRO A 339 -14.86 66.50 -22.63
C PRO A 339 -15.13 66.26 -24.11
N SER A 340 -15.31 65.00 -24.49
CA SER A 340 -15.79 64.64 -25.83
C SER A 340 -16.73 63.45 -25.73
N GLU A 341 -18.01 63.79 -25.88
CA GLU A 341 -19.04 62.91 -26.41
C GLU A 341 -18.57 62.23 -27.71
N VAL A 342 -19.26 61.13 -28.05
CA VAL A 342 -19.22 60.42 -29.34
C VAL A 342 -18.22 59.25 -29.42
N ASN A 343 -18.61 58.12 -28.82
CA ASN A 343 -19.04 56.95 -29.59
C ASN A 343 -19.66 55.89 -28.67
N SER A 344 -20.81 56.25 -28.10
CA SER A 344 -21.84 55.31 -27.68
C SER A 344 -22.61 54.87 -28.93
N ILE A 345 -22.33 53.67 -29.44
CA ILE A 345 -23.29 52.72 -30.03
C ILE A 345 -22.56 51.37 -30.12
N THR A 346 -23.24 50.30 -29.69
CA THR A 346 -22.80 48.91 -29.41
C THR A 346 -22.05 48.72 -28.07
N SER A 347 -22.64 48.24 -26.98
CA SER A 347 -24.01 47.90 -26.63
C SER A 347 -24.15 48.25 -25.14
N SER A 348 -25.28 48.81 -24.72
CA SER A 348 -25.66 48.94 -23.31
C SER A 348 -25.93 47.55 -22.72
N ALA A 349 -24.88 46.72 -22.67
CA ALA A 349 -24.89 45.43 -22.03
C ALA A 349 -25.07 45.68 -20.54
N SER A 350 -26.08 45.03 -19.92
CA SER A 350 -26.22 45.04 -18.47
C SER A 350 -24.89 44.62 -17.81
N PRO A 351 -24.57 45.09 -16.59
CA PRO A 351 -23.35 44.71 -15.87
C PRO A 351 -23.13 43.18 -15.84
N LEU A 352 -24.22 42.41 -15.78
CA LEU A 352 -24.24 40.95 -15.93
C LEU A 352 -23.60 40.44 -17.22
N ARG A 353 -23.94 41.04 -18.36
CA ARG A 353 -23.42 40.63 -19.68
C ARG A 353 -21.96 41.04 -19.84
N GLN A 354 -21.53 42.15 -19.25
CA GLN A 354 -20.12 42.56 -19.23
C GLN A 354 -19.27 41.62 -18.37
N ALA A 355 -19.77 41.22 -17.20
CA ALA A 355 -19.11 40.23 -16.34
C ALA A 355 -18.94 38.86 -17.03
N ARG A 356 -19.96 38.39 -17.76
CA ARG A 356 -19.89 37.11 -18.50
C ARG A 356 -18.91 37.16 -19.67
N LEU A 357 -18.82 38.30 -20.38
CA LEU A 357 -17.84 38.47 -21.46
C LEU A 357 -16.42 38.48 -20.90
N ALA A 358 -16.17 39.21 -19.81
CA ALA A 358 -14.87 39.22 -19.14
C ALA A 358 -14.47 37.83 -18.61
N LEU A 359 -15.42 37.05 -18.07
CA LEU A 359 -15.20 35.66 -17.68
C LEU A 359 -14.86 34.75 -18.87
N ALA A 360 -15.53 34.93 -20.02
CA ALA A 360 -15.26 34.15 -21.23
C ALA A 360 -13.87 34.46 -21.81
N ASP A 361 -13.43 35.72 -21.67
CA ASP A 361 -12.10 36.18 -22.08
C ASP A 361 -11.01 35.89 -21.02
N LEU A 362 -11.37 35.24 -19.90
CA LEU A 362 -10.49 34.92 -18.75
C LEU A 362 -9.86 36.16 -18.08
N ASP A 363 -10.49 37.33 -18.25
CA ASP A 363 -10.13 38.59 -17.60
C ASP A 363 -10.89 38.71 -16.27
N TYR A 364 -10.37 38.02 -15.24
CA TYR A 364 -11.02 37.92 -13.94
C TYR A 364 -11.06 39.25 -13.18
N ASP A 365 -10.10 40.15 -13.38
CA ASP A 365 -10.07 41.46 -12.71
C ASP A 365 -11.21 42.37 -13.22
N SER A 366 -11.41 42.42 -14.54
CA SER A 366 -12.56 43.08 -15.14
C SER A 366 -13.87 42.41 -14.71
N ALA A 367 -13.89 41.07 -14.63
CA ALA A 367 -15.07 40.33 -14.18
C ALA A 367 -15.46 40.67 -12.73
N ILE A 368 -14.50 40.71 -11.79
CA ILE A 368 -14.74 41.08 -10.39
C ILE A 368 -15.34 42.49 -10.30
N ARG A 369 -14.82 43.44 -11.09
CA ARG A 369 -15.34 44.82 -11.11
C ARG A 369 -16.81 44.87 -11.56
N PHE A 370 -17.15 44.21 -12.67
CA PHE A 370 -18.51 44.24 -13.21
C PHE A 370 -19.51 43.46 -12.35
N VAL A 371 -19.08 42.40 -11.68
CA VAL A 371 -19.93 41.61 -10.79
C VAL A 371 -20.41 42.39 -9.55
N LYS A 372 -19.63 43.37 -9.08
CA LYS A 372 -20.04 44.25 -7.97
C LYS A 372 -21.28 45.09 -8.31
N GLU A 373 -21.52 45.38 -9.60
CA GLU A 373 -22.64 46.19 -10.11
C GLU A 373 -23.88 45.35 -10.51
N VAL A 374 -23.84 44.03 -10.35
CA VAL A 374 -24.96 43.13 -10.68
C VAL A 374 -26.07 43.24 -9.62
N ALA A 375 -27.28 43.62 -10.06
CA ALA A 375 -28.42 43.86 -9.18
C ALA A 375 -29.11 42.60 -8.65
N HIS A 376 -29.03 41.46 -9.36
CA HIS A 376 -29.69 40.22 -8.97
C HIS A 376 -28.77 39.34 -8.10
N PRO A 377 -29.13 39.07 -6.82
CA PRO A 377 -28.26 38.34 -5.89
C PRO A 377 -27.87 36.94 -6.35
N SER A 378 -28.82 36.19 -6.92
CA SER A 378 -28.59 34.81 -7.37
C SER A 378 -27.67 34.75 -8.61
N GLU A 379 -27.76 35.73 -9.51
CA GLU A 379 -26.85 35.84 -10.66
C GLU A 379 -25.46 36.37 -10.24
N LYS A 380 -25.41 37.25 -9.25
CA LYS A 380 -24.18 37.75 -8.65
C LYS A 380 -23.41 36.62 -7.95
N ALA A 381 -24.09 35.81 -7.14
CA ALA A 381 -23.49 34.64 -6.48
C ALA A 381 -22.90 33.64 -7.48
N LEU A 382 -23.66 33.32 -8.54
CA LEU A 382 -23.19 32.42 -9.60
C LEU A 382 -21.91 32.95 -10.29
N LEU A 383 -21.88 34.23 -10.65
CA LEU A 383 -20.72 34.82 -11.30
C LEU A 383 -19.52 34.92 -10.35
N LEU A 384 -19.73 35.29 -9.09
CA LEU A 384 -18.68 35.29 -8.07
C LEU A 384 -18.09 33.90 -7.87
N MET A 385 -18.91 32.84 -7.84
CA MET A 385 -18.43 31.47 -7.73
C MET A 385 -17.60 31.04 -8.92
N GLN A 386 -18.04 31.38 -10.14
CA GLN A 386 -17.29 31.08 -11.35
C GLN A 386 -15.94 31.81 -11.36
N ILE A 387 -15.94 33.10 -11.03
CA ILE A 387 -14.72 33.90 -10.90
C ILE A 387 -13.79 33.27 -9.87
N ALA A 388 -14.29 33.03 -8.65
CA ALA A 388 -13.48 32.52 -7.55
C ALA A 388 -12.91 31.11 -7.82
N PHE A 389 -13.70 30.24 -8.48
CA PHE A 389 -13.25 28.91 -8.85
C PHE A 389 -12.11 28.97 -9.86
N HIS A 390 -12.22 29.84 -10.85
CA HIS A 390 -11.24 29.96 -11.93
C HIS A 390 -10.02 30.83 -11.56
N SER A 391 -10.17 31.80 -10.66
CA SER A 391 -9.09 32.67 -10.19
C SER A 391 -8.30 32.09 -9.00
N SER A 392 -8.90 31.16 -8.25
CA SER A 392 -8.36 30.63 -6.99
C SER A 392 -8.06 31.72 -5.94
N ASP A 393 -8.73 32.87 -6.03
CA ASP A 393 -8.50 34.02 -5.16
C ASP A 393 -9.35 33.92 -3.89
N VAL A 394 -8.70 33.88 -2.72
CA VAL A 394 -9.34 33.58 -1.44
C VAL A 394 -10.36 34.65 -1.03
N PRO A 395 -10.04 35.96 -1.01
CA PRO A 395 -11.04 37.00 -0.75
C PRO A 395 -12.28 36.94 -1.66
N VAL A 396 -12.10 36.64 -2.95
CA VAL A 396 -13.21 36.55 -3.90
C VAL A 396 -14.03 35.28 -3.65
N ALA A 397 -13.37 34.20 -3.23
CA ALA A 397 -14.02 32.97 -2.80
C ALA A 397 -14.83 33.16 -1.50
N GLU A 398 -14.32 33.93 -0.54
CA GLU A 398 -15.05 34.30 0.67
C GLU A 398 -16.29 35.14 0.32
N GLU A 399 -16.14 36.15 -0.55
CA GLU A 399 -17.24 36.98 -1.04
C GLU A 399 -18.30 36.15 -1.80
N ALA A 400 -17.85 35.18 -2.63
CA ALA A 400 -18.73 34.28 -3.35
C ALA A 400 -19.57 33.39 -2.42
N LEU A 401 -18.95 32.83 -1.38
CA LEU A 401 -19.61 31.97 -0.39
C LEU A 401 -20.59 32.77 0.48
N LEU A 402 -20.20 33.96 0.94
CA LEU A 402 -21.08 34.83 1.71
C LEU A 402 -22.31 35.25 0.89
N THR A 403 -22.10 35.70 -0.36
CA THR A 403 -23.21 36.09 -1.26
C THR A 403 -24.14 34.90 -1.55
N TYR A 404 -23.61 33.68 -1.59
CA TYR A 404 -24.42 32.47 -1.77
C TYR A 404 -25.23 32.10 -0.53
N TRP A 405 -24.61 32.14 0.66
CA TRP A 405 -25.28 31.81 1.91
C TRP A 405 -26.34 32.82 2.32
N GLU A 406 -26.25 34.07 1.84
CA GLU A 406 -27.29 35.08 1.99
C GLU A 406 -28.55 34.79 1.15
N LEU A 407 -28.48 33.92 0.14
CA LEU A 407 -29.65 33.52 -0.65
C LEU A 407 -30.59 32.64 0.18
N PRO A 408 -31.92 32.71 -0.02
CA PRO A 408 -32.87 31.76 0.58
C PRO A 408 -32.53 30.31 0.21
N THR A 409 -32.74 29.36 1.13
CA THR A 409 -32.46 27.93 0.91
C THR A 409 -33.17 27.35 -0.32
N GLU A 410 -34.36 27.87 -0.65
CA GLU A 410 -35.08 27.53 -1.89
C GLU A 410 -34.36 28.02 -3.16
N GLU A 411 -33.72 29.20 -3.13
CA GLU A 411 -32.95 29.71 -4.26
C GLU A 411 -31.60 29.01 -4.41
N GLN A 412 -30.94 28.66 -3.30
CA GLN A 412 -29.72 27.84 -3.28
C GLN A 412 -29.97 26.48 -3.94
N SER A 413 -31.04 25.79 -3.52
CA SER A 413 -31.43 24.50 -4.09
C SER A 413 -31.76 24.61 -5.59
N ARG A 414 -32.49 25.66 -6.00
CA ARG A 414 -32.78 25.92 -7.42
C ARG A 414 -31.53 26.20 -8.25
N LEU A 415 -30.52 26.89 -7.70
CA LEU A 415 -29.25 27.14 -8.39
C LEU A 415 -28.45 25.85 -8.57
N GLU A 416 -28.31 25.03 -7.52
CA GLU A 416 -27.59 23.76 -7.59
C GLU A 416 -28.26 22.73 -8.51
N GLU A 417 -29.60 22.70 -8.54
CA GLU A 417 -30.35 21.86 -9.48
C GLU A 417 -30.19 22.34 -10.93
N ARG A 418 -30.20 23.65 -11.15
CA ARG A 418 -30.09 24.25 -12.48
C ARG A 418 -28.68 24.20 -13.06
N TYR A 419 -27.65 24.26 -12.21
CA TYR A 419 -26.25 24.33 -12.62
C TYR A 419 -25.42 23.28 -11.86
N SER A 420 -25.33 22.08 -12.44
CA SER A 420 -24.61 20.93 -11.83
C SER A 420 -23.13 21.19 -11.55
N PHE A 421 -22.49 22.13 -12.27
CA PHE A 421 -21.10 22.55 -12.03
C PHE A 421 -20.93 23.37 -10.74
N LEU A 422 -22.01 23.87 -10.12
CA LEU A 422 -21.90 24.63 -8.87
C LEU A 422 -21.44 23.79 -7.68
N ARG A 423 -21.79 22.49 -7.63
CA ARG A 423 -21.38 21.59 -6.54
C ARG A 423 -19.85 21.44 -6.43
N PRO A 424 -19.12 21.10 -7.51
CA PRO A 424 -17.66 21.06 -7.44
C PRO A 424 -17.05 22.45 -7.21
N TYR A 425 -17.72 23.53 -7.62
CA TYR A 425 -17.22 24.89 -7.40
C TYR A 425 -17.35 25.25 -5.91
N LEU A 426 -18.52 25.02 -5.30
CA LEU A 426 -18.75 25.18 -3.87
C LEU A 426 -17.75 24.38 -3.05
N GLN A 427 -17.57 23.09 -3.35
CA GLN A 427 -16.62 22.25 -2.65
C GLN A 427 -15.19 22.83 -2.70
N TYR A 428 -14.74 23.28 -3.88
CA TYR A 428 -13.44 23.90 -4.05
C TYR A 428 -13.31 25.24 -3.30
N LEU A 429 -14.34 26.09 -3.33
CA LEU A 429 -14.34 27.38 -2.65
C LEU A 429 -14.28 27.21 -1.12
N LEU A 430 -15.01 26.24 -0.58
CA LEU A 430 -14.96 25.85 0.85
C LEU A 430 -13.57 25.32 1.24
N GLU A 431 -12.89 24.61 0.34
CA GLU A 431 -11.51 24.12 0.54
C GLU A 431 -10.47 25.26 0.56
N ILE A 432 -10.58 26.26 -0.31
CA ILE A 432 -9.55 27.33 -0.41
C ILE A 432 -9.73 28.47 0.60
N THR A 433 -10.96 28.70 1.07
CA THR A 433 -11.27 29.75 2.06
C THR A 433 -11.15 29.27 3.49
N ASN A 434 -10.90 27.97 3.72
CA ASN A 434 -11.07 27.31 5.01
C ASN A 434 -12.48 27.49 5.62
N TYR A 435 -13.46 27.99 4.86
CA TYR A 435 -14.87 27.84 5.17
C TYR A 435 -15.28 26.38 4.91
N GLY A 436 -14.72 25.42 5.64
CA GLY A 436 -15.45 24.18 5.90
C GLY A 436 -16.73 24.51 6.71
N PRO A 437 -17.61 23.55 6.99
CA PRO A 437 -18.77 23.75 7.89
C PRO A 437 -18.33 23.97 9.36
N SER A 438 -17.55 25.02 9.58
CA SER A 438 -16.90 25.50 10.78
C SER A 438 -16.55 26.96 10.53
N GLY A 439 -17.59 27.80 10.38
CA GLY A 439 -17.40 29.17 9.91
C GLY A 439 -18.63 30.05 10.00
N THR A 440 -19.48 29.90 11.01
CA THR A 440 -20.44 30.95 11.38
C THR A 440 -20.32 31.22 12.87
N THR A 441 -19.43 32.15 13.23
CA THR A 441 -19.55 32.89 14.49
C THR A 441 -20.50 34.06 14.27
N LEU A 442 -21.77 33.88 14.62
CA LEU A 442 -22.43 34.89 15.46
C LEU A 442 -22.07 34.56 16.92
N PRO A 443 -21.85 35.57 17.78
CA PRO A 443 -21.12 35.38 19.03
C PRO A 443 -21.98 34.70 20.11
N VAL A 444 -21.72 33.41 20.42
CA VAL A 444 -22.20 32.77 21.66
C VAL A 444 -21.19 31.70 22.17
N ALA A 445 -20.80 31.86 23.44
CA ALA A 445 -20.15 31.02 24.47
C ALA A 445 -19.37 29.70 24.13
N PRO A 446 -18.30 29.38 24.89
CA PRO A 446 -17.37 28.29 24.58
C PRO A 446 -17.88 26.92 25.08
N SER A 447 -18.07 25.95 24.17
CA SER A 447 -17.89 24.49 24.42
C SER A 447 -18.30 23.64 23.21
N SER A 448 -17.33 23.18 22.40
CA SER A 448 -17.28 21.81 21.84
C SER A 448 -15.92 21.56 21.15
N THR A 449 -15.37 20.38 21.34
CA THR A 449 -14.06 19.94 20.82
C THR A 449 -14.17 19.53 19.35
N LEU A 450 -13.60 20.33 18.44
CA LEU A 450 -13.65 20.07 17.00
C LEU A 450 -12.77 18.86 16.61
N ILE A 451 -13.34 17.83 15.96
CA ILE A 451 -12.57 16.71 15.39
C ILE A 451 -11.78 17.22 14.18
N GLN A 452 -10.45 17.24 14.22
CA GLN A 452 -9.61 17.61 13.06
C GLN A 452 -8.88 16.42 12.44
N ASN A 453 -8.61 15.39 13.24
CA ASN A 453 -7.84 14.23 12.82
C ASN A 453 -8.36 12.92 13.45
N TRP A 454 -7.82 11.78 13.03
CA TRP A 454 -8.27 10.47 13.53
C TRP A 454 -8.11 10.28 15.04
N LEU A 455 -7.09 10.89 15.67
CA LEU A 455 -6.91 10.82 17.13
C LEU A 455 -7.98 11.63 17.87
N ASP A 456 -8.35 12.80 17.36
CA ASP A 456 -9.45 13.60 17.93
C ASP A 456 -10.78 12.85 17.78
N TRP A 457 -10.96 12.12 16.67
CA TRP A 457 -12.14 11.29 16.44
C TRP A 457 -12.24 10.19 17.49
N PHE A 458 -11.16 9.43 17.73
CA PHE A 458 -11.15 8.39 18.75
C PHE A 458 -11.30 8.96 20.16
N ALA A 459 -10.72 10.12 20.46
CA ALA A 459 -10.90 10.79 21.74
C ALA A 459 -12.36 11.22 21.97
N LEU A 460 -13.04 11.76 20.94
CA LEU A 460 -14.46 12.07 21.03
C LEU A 460 -15.29 10.80 21.18
N ALA A 461 -15.00 9.76 20.40
CA ALA A 461 -15.70 8.47 20.49
C ALA A 461 -15.51 7.76 21.84
N GLU A 462 -14.38 7.98 22.54
CA GLU A 462 -14.18 7.50 23.93
C GLU A 462 -15.10 8.26 24.91
N SER A 463 -15.28 9.56 24.70
CA SER A 463 -16.06 10.42 25.61
C SER A 463 -17.57 10.45 25.35
N ASP A 464 -17.99 10.46 24.08
CA ASP A 464 -19.38 10.51 23.61
C ASP A 464 -19.56 9.67 22.33
N PRO A 465 -19.78 8.34 22.47
CA PRO A 465 -19.81 7.42 21.34
C PRO A 465 -20.97 7.63 20.35
N ASN A 466 -22.02 8.35 20.73
CA ASN A 466 -23.21 8.58 19.91
C ASN A 466 -23.25 9.98 19.29
N ASN A 467 -22.16 10.75 19.41
CA ASN A 467 -22.11 12.09 18.84
C ASN A 467 -22.24 12.04 17.31
N PRO A 468 -23.24 12.72 16.70
CA PRO A 468 -23.44 12.71 15.26
C PRO A 468 -22.27 13.33 14.47
N GLU A 469 -21.46 14.19 15.10
CA GLU A 469 -20.24 14.75 14.49
C GLU A 469 -19.23 13.65 14.12
N LEU A 470 -19.24 12.51 14.81
CA LEU A 470 -18.38 11.37 14.49
C LEU A 470 -18.64 10.87 13.07
N MET A 471 -19.90 10.76 12.63
CA MET A 471 -20.22 10.29 11.28
C MET A 471 -19.78 11.32 10.23
N THR A 472 -20.14 12.58 10.41
CA THR A 472 -19.83 13.67 9.47
C THR A 472 -18.31 13.85 9.32
N ALA A 473 -17.55 13.62 10.39
CA ALA A 473 -16.09 13.71 10.36
C ALA A 473 -15.44 12.56 9.57
N LEU A 474 -16.01 11.35 9.53
CA LEU A 474 -15.37 10.18 8.91
C LEU A 474 -15.12 10.36 7.41
N ASP A 475 -16.11 10.84 6.65
CA ASP A 475 -15.97 10.99 5.19
C ASP A 475 -14.86 12.00 4.85
N ARG A 476 -14.78 13.09 5.61
CA ARG A 476 -13.70 14.07 5.49
C ARG A 476 -12.34 13.47 5.89
N LEU A 477 -12.27 12.71 6.99
CA LEU A 477 -11.02 12.11 7.48
C LEU A 477 -10.46 11.09 6.50
N VAL A 478 -11.30 10.28 5.84
CA VAL A 478 -10.84 9.32 4.83
C VAL A 478 -10.24 10.02 3.62
N VAL A 479 -10.79 11.16 3.19
CA VAL A 479 -10.31 11.92 2.02
C VAL A 479 -9.08 12.76 2.36
N SER A 480 -9.00 13.33 3.56
CA SER A 480 -7.89 14.19 3.98
C SER A 480 -6.65 13.44 4.44
N THR A 481 -6.79 12.13 4.72
CA THR A 481 -5.71 11.29 5.22
C THR A 481 -5.01 10.58 4.07
N ASP A 482 -3.70 10.79 3.94
CA ASP A 482 -2.84 10.08 3.00
C ASP A 482 -1.76 9.27 3.74
N ASN A 483 -0.94 8.54 2.99
CA ASN A 483 0.20 7.79 3.53
C ASN A 483 1.24 8.69 4.24
N ARG A 484 1.21 10.01 4.05
CA ARG A 484 2.11 10.96 4.74
C ARG A 484 1.59 11.31 6.12
N TYR A 485 0.27 11.31 6.32
CA TYR A 485 -0.33 11.47 7.64
C TYR A 485 0.01 10.28 8.55
N TRP A 486 -0.09 9.03 8.06
CA TRP A 486 0.20 7.82 8.85
C TRP A 486 1.69 7.47 8.90
N ASN A 487 2.47 8.27 9.64
CA ASN A 487 3.83 7.90 10.00
C ASN A 487 3.86 6.84 11.13
N GLN A 488 5.04 6.26 11.40
CA GLN A 488 5.19 5.20 12.42
C GLN A 488 4.69 5.60 13.81
N GLU A 489 4.88 6.87 14.20
CA GLU A 489 4.44 7.39 15.50
C GLU A 489 2.91 7.43 15.60
N LYS A 490 2.23 7.98 14.59
CA LYS A 490 0.76 8.06 14.55
C LYS A 490 0.10 6.69 14.38
N VAL A 491 0.73 5.77 13.63
CA VAL A 491 0.29 4.38 13.53
C VAL A 491 0.35 3.70 14.90
N LYS A 492 1.43 3.93 15.66
CA LYS A 492 1.54 3.42 17.03
C LYS A 492 0.46 4.01 17.94
N LEU A 493 0.24 5.32 17.89
CA LEU A 493 -0.82 5.98 18.67
C LEU A 493 -2.23 5.48 18.30
N LEU A 494 -2.50 5.27 17.01
CA LEU A 494 -3.74 4.65 16.55
C LEU A 494 -3.89 3.24 17.10
N ASN A 495 -2.83 2.44 17.06
CA ASN A 495 -2.84 1.08 17.59
C ASN A 495 -3.15 1.07 19.09
N ASP A 496 -2.50 1.93 19.87
CA ASP A 496 -2.75 2.06 21.31
C ASP A 496 -4.21 2.45 21.61
N LYS A 497 -4.79 3.35 20.80
CA LYS A 497 -6.21 3.72 20.88
C LYS A 497 -7.12 2.55 20.51
N LEU A 498 -6.90 1.86 19.41
CA LEU A 498 -7.74 0.72 19.04
C LEU A 498 -7.67 -0.40 20.10
N LEU A 499 -6.50 -0.64 20.70
CA LEU A 499 -6.34 -1.58 21.80
C LEU A 499 -7.14 -1.18 23.04
N SER A 500 -7.22 0.11 23.39
CA SER A 500 -8.05 0.55 24.53
C SER A 500 -9.54 0.23 24.30
N PHE A 501 -10.03 0.42 23.07
CA PHE A 501 -11.41 0.07 22.69
C PHE A 501 -11.70 -1.44 22.72
N ILE A 502 -10.70 -2.29 22.51
CA ILE A 502 -10.83 -3.75 22.60
C ILE A 502 -10.83 -4.21 24.06
N VAL A 503 -9.93 -3.68 24.89
CA VAL A 503 -9.70 -4.14 26.28
C VAL A 503 -10.77 -3.65 27.25
N GLU A 504 -11.31 -2.45 27.05
CA GLU A 504 -12.46 -1.94 27.81
C GLU A 504 -13.74 -2.09 26.99
N PRO A 505 -14.48 -3.22 27.11
CA PRO A 505 -15.69 -3.47 26.35
C PRO A 505 -16.84 -2.60 26.88
N ARG A 506 -16.80 -1.31 26.56
CA ARG A 506 -17.93 -0.39 26.68
C ARG A 506 -18.46 0.02 25.30
N SER A 507 -17.69 -0.15 24.22
CA SER A 507 -17.93 0.62 22.99
C SER A 507 -17.75 -0.06 21.61
N SER A 508 -17.41 -1.35 21.50
CA SER A 508 -17.37 -2.04 20.18
C SER A 508 -18.77 -2.21 19.53
N SER A 509 -19.84 -1.84 20.25
CA SER A 509 -21.23 -1.94 19.81
C SER A 509 -21.74 -0.69 19.08
N TYR A 510 -21.03 0.45 19.14
CA TYR A 510 -21.51 1.69 18.54
C TYR A 510 -21.28 1.74 17.03
N ILE A 511 -22.34 2.12 16.31
CA ILE A 511 -22.40 2.07 14.84
C ILE A 511 -21.28 2.90 14.18
N TYR A 512 -20.93 4.05 14.75
CA TYR A 512 -19.89 4.93 14.22
C TYR A 512 -18.49 4.32 14.34
N THR A 513 -18.16 3.65 15.46
CA THR A 513 -16.88 2.97 15.65
C THR A 513 -16.72 1.79 14.70
N LYS A 514 -17.79 1.03 14.45
CA LYS A 514 -17.76 -0.06 13.47
C LYS A 514 -17.43 0.44 12.07
N ILE A 515 -18.09 1.52 11.65
CA ILE A 515 -17.87 2.17 10.36
C ILE A 515 -16.45 2.74 10.27
N ALA A 516 -15.97 3.41 11.33
CA ALA A 516 -14.62 3.95 11.41
C ALA A 516 -13.55 2.87 11.23
N ILE A 517 -13.69 1.73 11.92
CA ILE A 517 -12.78 0.58 11.78
C ILE A 517 -12.80 0.07 10.34
N GLN A 518 -13.98 -0.08 9.73
CA GLN A 518 -14.07 -0.56 8.34
C GLN A 518 -13.35 0.39 7.37
N ARG A 519 -13.52 1.71 7.54
CA ARG A 519 -12.83 2.72 6.72
C ARG A 519 -11.31 2.68 6.90
N LEU A 520 -10.82 2.50 8.13
CA LEU A 520 -9.40 2.35 8.39
C LEU A 520 -8.83 1.08 7.77
N VAL A 521 -9.55 -0.04 7.88
CA VAL A 521 -9.15 -1.29 7.24
C VAL A 521 -9.07 -1.12 5.73
N ASP A 522 -10.10 -0.55 5.10
CA ASP A 522 -10.11 -0.30 3.66
C ASP A 522 -8.93 0.58 3.25
N PHE A 523 -8.63 1.65 4.01
CA PHE A 523 -7.48 2.52 3.77
C PHE A 523 -6.15 1.75 3.83
N PHE A 524 -5.88 1.01 4.90
CA PHE A 524 -4.62 0.28 5.06
C PHE A 524 -4.48 -0.91 4.09
N LEU A 525 -5.59 -1.50 3.64
CA LEU A 525 -5.60 -2.57 2.64
C LEU A 525 -5.45 -2.07 1.20
N GLN A 526 -5.70 -0.78 0.94
CA GLN A 526 -5.47 -0.11 -0.35
C GLN A 526 -4.06 0.46 -0.49
N ASP A 527 -3.26 0.41 0.57
CA ASP A 527 -1.87 0.83 0.54
C ASP A 527 -1.06 -0.01 -0.48
N SER A 528 -0.37 0.67 -1.39
CA SER A 528 0.39 0.02 -2.47
C SER A 528 1.54 -0.85 -1.94
N ASP A 529 2.03 -0.53 -0.75
CA ASP A 529 3.09 -1.26 -0.05
C ASP A 529 2.53 -2.31 0.92
N PHE A 530 1.23 -2.59 0.90
CA PHE A 530 0.63 -3.59 1.79
C PHE A 530 1.09 -5.03 1.44
N PRO A 531 1.41 -5.86 2.46
CA PRO A 531 1.62 -5.49 3.85
C PRO A 531 3.00 -4.88 4.05
N ARG A 532 3.04 -3.82 4.88
CA ARG A 532 4.30 -3.19 5.30
C ARG A 532 5.05 -4.09 6.29
N GLU A 533 6.38 -4.14 6.16
CA GLU A 533 7.25 -5.02 6.94
C GLU A 533 7.60 -4.46 8.32
N GLU A 534 7.42 -3.15 8.54
CA GLU A 534 7.77 -2.51 9.81
C GLU A 534 6.86 -2.95 10.97
N ASP A 535 7.46 -3.14 12.15
CA ASP A 535 6.78 -3.78 13.28
C ASP A 535 5.50 -3.06 13.72
N THR A 536 5.52 -1.71 13.69
CA THR A 536 4.37 -0.88 14.06
C THR A 536 3.13 -1.15 13.22
N TYR A 537 3.29 -1.43 11.93
CA TYR A 537 2.16 -1.71 11.05
C TYR A 537 1.61 -3.10 11.28
N GLY A 538 2.48 -4.07 11.53
CA GLY A 538 2.00 -5.42 11.76
C GLY A 538 1.34 -5.61 13.14
N ASP A 539 1.68 -4.81 14.15
CA ASP A 539 0.90 -4.72 15.40
C ASP A 539 -0.49 -4.12 15.12
N LEU A 540 -0.55 -3.04 14.33
CA LEU A 540 -1.81 -2.45 13.88
C LEU A 540 -2.67 -3.46 13.11
N TYR A 541 -2.10 -4.26 12.20
CA TYR A 541 -2.84 -5.26 11.43
C TYR A 541 -3.47 -6.32 12.34
N GLU A 542 -2.77 -6.75 13.41
CA GLU A 542 -3.34 -7.66 14.41
C GLU A 542 -4.50 -6.99 15.17
N THR A 543 -4.34 -5.72 15.57
CA THR A 543 -5.39 -4.98 16.27
C THR A 543 -6.63 -4.76 15.39
N LEU A 544 -6.44 -4.42 14.11
CA LEU A 544 -7.53 -4.29 13.13
C LEU A 544 -8.23 -5.64 12.87
N TYR A 545 -7.45 -6.72 12.78
CA TYR A 545 -7.97 -8.08 12.61
C TYR A 545 -8.86 -8.48 13.79
N VAL A 546 -8.39 -8.31 15.03
CA VAL A 546 -9.19 -8.57 16.24
C VAL A 546 -10.42 -7.65 16.28
N SER A 547 -10.26 -6.37 15.97
CA SER A 547 -11.36 -5.41 15.92
C SER A 547 -12.48 -5.84 14.98
N LEU A 548 -12.16 -6.38 13.80
CA LEU A 548 -13.15 -6.90 12.87
C LEU A 548 -13.85 -8.16 13.36
N LEU A 549 -13.12 -9.08 14.00
CA LEU A 549 -13.71 -10.29 14.57
C LEU A 549 -14.75 -9.95 15.65
N GLU A 550 -14.47 -8.96 16.49
CA GLU A 550 -15.38 -8.48 17.55
C GLU A 550 -16.67 -7.86 16.99
N GLN A 551 -16.69 -7.37 15.75
CA GLN A 551 -17.91 -6.85 15.13
C GLN A 551 -18.93 -7.96 14.79
N GLN A 552 -18.49 -9.22 14.73
CA GLN A 552 -19.31 -10.41 14.43
C GLN A 552 -20.12 -10.32 13.12
N ALA A 553 -19.69 -9.48 12.18
CA ALA A 553 -20.31 -9.38 10.86
C ALA A 553 -19.87 -10.58 10.00
N ILE A 554 -20.81 -11.45 9.64
CA ILE A 554 -20.55 -12.66 8.84
C ILE A 554 -21.05 -12.41 7.41
N ASN A 555 -20.14 -12.06 6.51
CA ASN A 555 -20.38 -11.92 5.07
C ASN A 555 -19.07 -12.07 4.29
N GLN A 556 -19.18 -12.24 2.97
CA GLN A 556 -18.06 -12.56 2.11
C GLN A 556 -17.00 -11.44 2.07
N THR A 557 -17.42 -10.18 2.06
CA THR A 557 -16.52 -9.02 2.07
C THR A 557 -15.66 -8.99 3.34
N VAL A 558 -16.29 -9.08 4.51
CA VAL A 558 -15.58 -9.12 5.81
C VAL A 558 -14.67 -10.34 5.88
N GLY A 559 -15.14 -11.49 5.40
CA GLY A 559 -14.33 -12.71 5.35
C GLY A 559 -13.04 -12.55 4.54
N PHE A 560 -13.11 -11.99 3.34
CA PHE A 560 -11.91 -11.75 2.52
C PHE A 560 -10.98 -10.70 3.13
N THR A 561 -11.54 -9.66 3.74
CA THR A 561 -10.78 -8.66 4.50
C THR A 561 -10.02 -9.30 5.67
N LEU A 562 -10.66 -10.20 6.42
CA LEU A 562 -10.02 -10.98 7.48
C LEU A 562 -8.90 -11.86 6.93
N LEU A 563 -9.09 -12.50 5.77
CA LEU A 563 -8.04 -13.31 5.13
C LEU A 563 -6.83 -12.46 4.72
N ARG A 564 -7.04 -11.26 4.16
CA ARG A 564 -5.94 -10.35 3.78
C ARG A 564 -5.13 -9.89 4.99
N LEU A 565 -5.80 -9.53 6.10
CA LEU A 565 -5.12 -9.17 7.35
C LEU A 565 -4.41 -10.36 7.98
N ALA A 566 -5.05 -11.54 7.98
CA ALA A 566 -4.43 -12.77 8.46
C ALA A 566 -3.19 -13.15 7.64
N GLU A 567 -3.22 -12.97 6.32
CA GLU A 567 -2.05 -13.16 5.46
C GLU A 567 -0.91 -12.21 5.85
N ALA A 568 -1.20 -10.92 6.06
CA ALA A 568 -0.20 -9.96 6.54
C ALA A 568 0.43 -10.37 7.87
N MET A 569 -0.39 -10.88 8.81
CA MET A 569 0.08 -11.41 10.09
C MET A 569 0.93 -12.67 9.92
N LEU A 570 0.56 -13.56 8.99
CA LEU A 570 1.26 -14.82 8.73
C LEU A 570 2.60 -14.62 8.02
N ARG A 571 2.71 -13.66 7.10
CA ARG A 571 3.98 -13.30 6.45
C ARG A 571 5.04 -12.92 7.48
N ARG A 572 4.66 -12.11 8.48
CA ARG A 572 5.54 -11.71 9.59
C ARG A 572 5.75 -12.83 10.60
N SER A 573 4.71 -13.57 10.94
CA SER A 573 4.73 -14.57 12.01
C SER A 573 3.93 -15.82 11.61
N PRO A 574 4.54 -16.75 10.85
CA PRO A 574 3.89 -17.99 10.42
C PRO A 574 3.36 -18.85 11.57
N MET A 575 3.92 -18.70 12.77
CA MET A 575 3.47 -19.41 13.98
C MET A 575 2.04 -19.06 14.42
N LYS A 576 1.48 -17.93 13.96
CA LYS A 576 0.11 -17.50 14.30
C LYS A 576 -0.98 -18.32 13.59
N ARG A 577 -0.61 -19.20 12.65
CA ARG A 577 -1.55 -19.99 11.82
C ARG A 577 -2.56 -20.82 12.62
N ASP A 578 -2.14 -21.42 13.74
CA ASP A 578 -3.01 -22.29 14.54
C ASP A 578 -4.12 -21.45 15.19
N ARG A 579 -3.76 -20.29 15.77
CA ARG A 579 -4.71 -19.31 16.34
C ARG A 579 -5.63 -18.72 15.27
N LEU A 580 -5.10 -18.42 14.08
CA LEU A 580 -5.91 -17.91 12.97
C LEU A 580 -6.91 -18.97 12.46
N CYS A 581 -6.51 -20.24 12.44
CA CYS A 581 -7.43 -21.34 12.14
C CYS A 581 -8.58 -21.41 13.15
N GLU A 582 -8.29 -21.32 14.45
CA GLU A 582 -9.32 -21.27 15.49
C GLU A 582 -10.26 -20.09 15.30
N ASN A 583 -9.72 -18.89 15.03
CA ASN A 583 -10.52 -17.70 14.77
C ASN A 583 -11.43 -17.84 13.55
N PHE A 584 -10.97 -18.47 12.45
CA PHE A 584 -11.81 -18.69 11.26
C PHE A 584 -12.91 -19.70 11.52
N ILE A 585 -12.61 -20.79 12.25
CA ILE A 585 -13.61 -21.75 12.68
C ILE A 585 -14.65 -21.07 13.59
N ASP A 586 -14.20 -20.20 14.50
CA ASP A 586 -15.09 -19.49 15.42
C ASP A 586 -15.93 -18.40 14.75
N TRP A 587 -15.38 -17.72 13.74
CA TRP A 587 -16.11 -16.71 12.97
C TRP A 587 -17.15 -17.36 12.03
N CYS A 588 -16.85 -18.53 11.47
CA CYS A 588 -17.78 -19.29 10.63
C CYS A 588 -17.99 -20.73 11.16
N LYS A 589 -18.61 -20.81 12.35
CA LYS A 589 -18.89 -22.08 13.05
C LYS A 589 -19.80 -23.01 12.29
N THR A 590 -20.80 -22.44 11.61
CA THR A 590 -21.78 -23.19 10.82
C THR A 590 -21.53 -22.96 9.34
N PRO A 591 -21.55 -24.01 8.51
CA PRO A 591 -21.45 -23.86 7.06
C PRO A 591 -22.53 -22.93 6.51
N ILE A 592 -22.12 -21.89 5.78
CA ILE A 592 -23.01 -20.96 5.08
C ILE A 592 -22.65 -21.05 3.59
N PRO A 593 -23.50 -21.62 2.72
CA PRO A 593 -23.15 -21.86 1.32
C PRO A 593 -22.63 -20.63 0.57
N ALA A 594 -23.14 -19.43 0.88
CA ALA A 594 -22.66 -18.18 0.30
C ALA A 594 -21.18 -17.85 0.61
N LEU A 595 -20.59 -18.48 1.64
CA LEU A 595 -19.20 -18.31 2.05
C LEU A 595 -18.30 -19.48 1.60
N GLU A 596 -18.77 -20.38 0.73
CA GLU A 596 -17.99 -21.51 0.20
C GLU A 596 -16.64 -21.07 -0.37
N ASN A 597 -16.63 -20.02 -1.19
CA ASN A 597 -15.40 -19.48 -1.77
C ASN A 597 -14.44 -18.94 -0.71
N TRP A 598 -14.97 -18.30 0.33
CA TRP A 598 -14.15 -17.78 1.43
C TRP A 598 -13.50 -18.92 2.23
N VAL A 599 -14.22 -19.99 2.53
CA VAL A 599 -13.65 -21.10 3.31
C VAL A 599 -12.60 -21.85 2.51
N LEU A 600 -12.79 -22.04 1.20
CA LEU A 600 -11.75 -22.62 0.33
C LEU A 600 -10.47 -21.78 0.35
N GLU A 601 -10.60 -20.46 0.34
CA GLU A 601 -9.48 -19.51 0.41
C GLU A 601 -8.80 -19.50 1.79
N ALA A 602 -9.57 -19.68 2.86
CA ALA A 602 -9.05 -19.89 4.20
C ALA A 602 -8.21 -21.17 4.29
N PHE A 603 -8.68 -22.26 3.67
CA PHE A 603 -7.95 -23.53 3.61
C PHE A 603 -6.67 -23.39 2.78
N ASP A 604 -6.73 -22.68 1.64
CA ASP A 604 -5.56 -22.37 0.80
C ASP A 604 -4.50 -21.62 1.62
N LEU A 605 -4.90 -20.55 2.31
CA LEU A 605 -4.01 -19.75 3.16
C LEU A 605 -3.39 -20.59 4.29
N LEU A 606 -4.20 -21.33 5.05
CA LEU A 606 -3.70 -22.13 6.16
C LEU A 606 -2.78 -23.26 5.70
N ALA A 607 -3.08 -23.90 4.58
CA ALA A 607 -2.24 -24.93 3.98
C ALA A 607 -0.88 -24.37 3.54
N GLU A 608 -0.84 -23.20 2.91
CA GLU A 608 0.40 -22.53 2.48
C GLU A 608 1.35 -22.27 3.65
N TYR A 609 0.82 -21.80 4.78
CA TYR A 609 1.61 -21.55 5.98
C TYR A 609 1.85 -22.83 6.83
N GLY A 610 1.53 -24.00 6.28
CA GLY A 610 1.90 -25.30 6.84
C GLY A 610 1.07 -25.73 8.05
N LEU A 611 -0.22 -25.37 8.11
CA LEU A 611 -1.15 -25.88 9.11
C LEU A 611 -1.24 -27.41 9.00
N ALA A 612 -1.28 -28.10 10.16
CA ALA A 612 -1.45 -29.55 10.18
C ALA A 612 -2.85 -29.95 9.66
N PRO A 613 -2.95 -30.86 8.66
CA PRO A 613 -4.23 -31.18 8.02
C PRO A 613 -5.29 -31.71 9.00
N GLY A 614 -4.86 -32.44 10.04
CA GLY A 614 -5.76 -32.99 11.06
C GLY A 614 -6.57 -31.94 11.83
N LEU A 615 -6.09 -30.69 11.92
CA LEU A 615 -6.83 -29.60 12.57
C LEU A 615 -8.05 -29.16 11.75
N LEU A 616 -7.99 -29.33 10.42
CA LEU A 616 -9.08 -28.95 9.51
C LEU A 616 -10.12 -30.06 9.33
N ALA A 617 -9.82 -31.32 9.71
CA ALA A 617 -10.65 -32.48 9.40
C ALA A 617 -12.12 -32.33 9.85
N LYS A 618 -12.34 -31.81 11.07
CA LYS A 618 -13.70 -31.60 11.60
C LYS A 618 -14.44 -30.49 10.83
N TRP A 619 -13.77 -29.36 10.60
CA TRP A 619 -14.35 -28.21 9.91
C TRP A 619 -14.65 -28.55 8.44
N TYR A 620 -13.72 -29.23 7.77
CA TYR A 620 -13.90 -29.79 6.43
C TYR A 620 -15.12 -30.71 6.36
N ARG A 621 -15.22 -31.69 7.27
CA ARG A 621 -16.34 -32.65 7.26
C ARG A 621 -17.68 -31.94 7.42
N GLN A 622 -17.76 -30.94 8.32
CA GLN A 622 -18.98 -30.14 8.51
C GLN A 622 -19.38 -29.40 7.23
N TRP A 623 -18.45 -28.70 6.59
CA TRP A 623 -18.71 -27.95 5.36
C TRP A 623 -19.12 -28.86 4.20
N VAL A 624 -18.30 -29.85 3.88
CA VAL A 624 -18.53 -30.70 2.71
C VAL A 624 -19.82 -31.52 2.87
N SER A 625 -20.11 -32.05 4.07
CA SER A 625 -21.37 -32.79 4.28
C SER A 625 -22.58 -31.87 4.05
N HIS A 626 -22.55 -30.66 4.63
CA HIS A 626 -23.63 -29.69 4.44
C HIS A 626 -23.78 -29.27 2.97
N LEU A 627 -22.67 -29.05 2.26
CA LEU A 627 -22.70 -28.64 0.85
C LEU A 627 -23.26 -29.74 -0.06
N LEU A 628 -22.92 -31.01 0.20
CA LEU A 628 -23.40 -32.16 -0.57
C LEU A 628 -24.84 -32.57 -0.26
N ASP A 629 -25.36 -32.21 0.92
CA ASP A 629 -26.76 -32.48 1.29
C ASP A 629 -27.74 -31.46 0.68
N LEU A 630 -27.24 -30.37 0.10
CA LEU A 630 -28.06 -29.34 -0.54
C LEU A 630 -28.49 -29.77 -1.95
N PRO A 631 -29.73 -29.45 -2.37
CA PRO A 631 -30.31 -29.91 -3.64
C PRO A 631 -29.75 -29.17 -4.88
N SER A 632 -28.97 -28.10 -4.68
CA SER A 632 -28.41 -27.27 -5.74
C SER A 632 -27.15 -27.90 -6.35
N SER A 633 -27.05 -27.89 -7.69
CA SER A 633 -25.80 -28.24 -8.39
C SER A 633 -24.66 -27.34 -7.93
N ARG A 634 -23.47 -27.93 -7.79
CA ARG A 634 -22.25 -27.25 -7.32
C ARG A 634 -21.36 -26.92 -8.49
N GLU A 635 -20.60 -25.83 -8.35
CA GLU A 635 -19.55 -25.49 -9.30
C GLU A 635 -18.49 -26.59 -9.30
N ARG A 636 -18.15 -27.08 -10.50
CA ARG A 636 -17.13 -28.11 -10.71
C ARG A 636 -15.80 -27.72 -10.07
N ALA A 637 -15.35 -26.48 -10.27
CA ALA A 637 -14.12 -25.97 -9.70
C ALA A 637 -14.08 -26.09 -8.16
N ASN A 638 -15.19 -25.79 -7.48
CA ASN A 638 -15.26 -25.91 -6.03
C ASN A 638 -15.21 -27.37 -5.58
N LEU A 639 -15.91 -28.28 -6.26
CA LEU A 639 -15.87 -29.72 -5.96
C LEU A 639 -14.45 -30.30 -6.13
N GLU A 640 -13.75 -29.92 -7.19
CA GLU A 640 -12.35 -30.32 -7.43
C GLU A 640 -11.42 -29.80 -6.31
N THR A 641 -11.55 -28.52 -5.93
CA THR A 641 -10.75 -27.96 -4.83
C THR A 641 -11.06 -28.65 -3.50
N TRP A 642 -12.34 -28.90 -3.19
CA TRP A 642 -12.73 -29.66 -2.01
C TRP A 642 -12.12 -31.06 -2.02
N LEU A 643 -12.11 -31.75 -3.17
CA LEU A 643 -11.51 -33.08 -3.29
C LEU A 643 -10.00 -33.05 -3.03
N ILE A 644 -9.27 -32.09 -3.60
CA ILE A 644 -7.82 -31.92 -3.36
C ILE A 644 -7.55 -31.69 -1.87
N PHE A 645 -8.29 -30.79 -1.23
CA PHE A 645 -8.15 -30.59 0.22
C PHE A 645 -8.53 -31.83 1.00
N GLY A 646 -9.54 -32.58 0.55
CA GLY A 646 -9.95 -33.84 1.16
C GLY A 646 -8.85 -34.89 1.11
N GLN A 647 -8.16 -35.02 -0.02
CA GLN A 647 -7.00 -35.91 -0.18
C GLN A 647 -5.82 -35.50 0.70
N TRP A 648 -5.65 -34.20 0.95
CA TRP A 648 -4.62 -33.70 1.87
C TRP A 648 -5.00 -33.87 3.35
N ILE A 649 -6.27 -33.61 3.70
CA ILE A 649 -6.80 -33.63 5.07
C ILE A 649 -7.11 -35.04 5.56
N GLN A 650 -7.49 -35.94 4.66
CA GLN A 650 -7.89 -37.32 4.95
C GLN A 650 -9.06 -37.41 5.96
N PRO A 651 -10.25 -36.80 5.67
CA PRO A 651 -11.39 -36.72 6.61
C PRO A 651 -12.21 -38.02 6.73
N GLY A 652 -11.86 -39.05 5.96
CA GLY A 652 -12.56 -40.33 5.83
C GLY A 652 -12.98 -40.64 4.40
N TYR A 653 -12.88 -41.91 4.00
CA TYR A 653 -13.21 -42.38 2.65
C TYR A 653 -14.69 -42.20 2.29
N ASP A 654 -15.59 -42.22 3.28
CA ASP A 654 -17.03 -42.00 3.07
C ASP A 654 -17.32 -40.67 2.39
N LEU A 655 -16.66 -39.61 2.84
CA LEU A 655 -16.90 -38.27 2.36
C LEU A 655 -16.19 -37.99 1.02
N LEU A 656 -14.97 -38.54 0.86
CA LEU A 656 -14.24 -38.44 -0.41
C LEU A 656 -14.99 -39.14 -1.54
N ASN A 657 -15.52 -40.34 -1.30
CA ASN A 657 -16.32 -41.07 -2.29
C ASN A 657 -17.59 -40.29 -2.68
N ARG A 658 -18.26 -39.64 -1.72
CA ARG A 658 -19.43 -38.80 -2.00
C ARG A 658 -19.07 -37.57 -2.84
N LEU A 659 -17.92 -36.94 -2.57
CA LEU A 659 -17.41 -35.82 -3.38
C LEU A 659 -17.05 -36.27 -4.80
N GLU A 660 -16.37 -37.40 -4.96
CA GLU A 660 -16.04 -37.97 -6.26
C GLU A 660 -17.29 -38.30 -7.07
N GLN A 661 -18.33 -38.86 -6.43
CA GLN A 661 -19.63 -39.10 -7.06
C GLN A 661 -20.29 -37.79 -7.50
N ALA A 662 -20.33 -36.78 -6.64
CA ALA A 662 -20.88 -35.46 -6.98
C ALA A 662 -20.12 -34.82 -8.15
N LEU A 663 -18.78 -34.90 -8.14
CA LEU A 663 -17.94 -34.40 -9.22
C LEU A 663 -18.18 -35.15 -10.53
N THR A 664 -18.38 -36.47 -10.48
CA THR A 664 -18.70 -37.30 -11.65
C THR A 664 -20.05 -36.90 -12.24
N ILE A 665 -21.08 -36.73 -11.40
CA ILE A 665 -22.41 -36.29 -11.85
C ILE A 665 -22.33 -34.93 -12.53
N VAL A 666 -21.63 -33.96 -11.91
CA VAL A 666 -21.44 -32.63 -12.51
C VAL A 666 -20.66 -32.76 -13.81
N THR A 667 -19.58 -33.55 -13.86
CA THR A 667 -18.76 -33.74 -15.07
C THR A 667 -19.54 -34.38 -16.23
N ASP A 668 -20.42 -35.34 -15.93
CA ASP A 668 -21.26 -36.00 -16.95
C ASP A 668 -22.42 -35.11 -17.44
N GLN A 669 -22.90 -34.19 -16.60
CA GLN A 669 -23.92 -33.19 -16.95
C GLN A 669 -23.31 -31.96 -17.63
N ASP A 670 -22.05 -31.65 -17.36
CA ASP A 670 -21.29 -30.53 -17.88
C ASP A 670 -20.77 -30.89 -19.28
N ILE A 671 -21.70 -30.87 -20.25
CA ILE A 671 -21.45 -31.17 -21.68
C ILE A 671 -20.37 -30.25 -22.28
N ASP A 672 -19.99 -29.17 -21.60
CA ASP A 672 -19.14 -28.12 -22.15
C ASP A 672 -18.06 -27.62 -21.19
N ASN A 673 -17.07 -28.47 -20.86
CA ASN A 673 -15.87 -28.07 -20.12
C ASN A 673 -14.95 -27.16 -20.99
N PRO A 674 -14.94 -25.83 -20.79
CA PRO A 674 -14.22 -24.90 -21.68
C PRO A 674 -12.70 -25.09 -21.60
N VAL A 675 -12.22 -25.37 -20.39
CA VAL A 675 -11.07 -26.21 -20.01
C VAL A 675 -10.47 -27.11 -21.10
N ALA A 676 -11.18 -28.22 -21.27
CA ALA A 676 -10.80 -29.37 -22.08
C ALA A 676 -10.82 -29.06 -23.57
N ASN A 677 -11.62 -28.08 -24.01
CA ASN A 677 -11.83 -27.73 -25.41
C ASN A 677 -10.77 -26.76 -25.97
N LEU A 678 -9.84 -26.27 -25.14
CA LEU A 678 -8.75 -25.42 -25.60
C LEU A 678 -7.80 -26.17 -26.55
N PRO A 679 -7.25 -25.48 -27.58
CA PRO A 679 -6.34 -26.11 -28.53
C PRO A 679 -5.01 -26.49 -27.89
N ASP A 680 -4.33 -27.47 -28.50
CA ASP A 680 -3.02 -27.93 -28.07
C ASP A 680 -2.01 -26.77 -28.07
N GLY A 681 -1.26 -26.65 -26.97
CA GLY A 681 -0.26 -25.60 -26.79
C GLY A 681 -0.82 -24.22 -26.46
N TYR A 682 -2.12 -24.10 -26.14
CA TYR A 682 -2.71 -22.82 -25.69
C TYR A 682 -1.99 -22.30 -24.45
N ARG A 683 -1.48 -21.06 -24.53
CA ARG A 683 -0.60 -20.49 -23.50
C ARG A 683 -1.38 -19.65 -22.48
N ILE A 684 -1.36 -20.09 -21.23
CA ILE A 684 -1.95 -19.36 -20.10
C ILE A 684 -0.82 -18.90 -19.18
N SER A 685 -0.63 -17.59 -19.03
CA SER A 685 0.29 -17.03 -18.03
C SER A 685 -0.46 -16.51 -16.82
N ILE A 686 -0.06 -16.97 -15.63
CA ILE A 686 -0.63 -16.56 -14.35
C ILE A 686 0.40 -15.68 -13.63
N PHE A 687 0.05 -14.42 -13.41
CA PHE A 687 0.84 -13.46 -12.65
C PHE A 687 0.30 -13.39 -11.22
N SER A 688 1.15 -13.68 -10.24
CA SER A 688 0.80 -13.67 -8.81
C SER A 688 2.05 -13.66 -7.95
N LEU A 689 2.04 -13.06 -6.76
CA LEU A 689 3.12 -13.25 -5.78
C LEU A 689 2.97 -14.52 -4.93
N ARG A 690 1.90 -15.31 -5.14
CA ARG A 690 1.66 -16.56 -4.41
C ARG A 690 1.98 -17.78 -5.26
N GLU A 691 3.09 -18.42 -4.97
CA GLU A 691 3.56 -19.61 -5.69
C GLU A 691 2.67 -20.82 -5.44
N SER A 692 2.31 -21.09 -4.18
CA SER A 692 1.58 -22.31 -3.82
C SER A 692 0.18 -22.40 -4.48
N SER A 693 -0.58 -21.30 -4.48
CA SER A 693 -1.91 -21.25 -5.09
C SER A 693 -1.85 -21.26 -6.62
N THR A 694 -0.84 -20.62 -7.24
CA THR A 694 -0.66 -20.67 -8.70
C THR A 694 -0.21 -22.03 -9.20
N VAL A 695 0.66 -22.73 -8.46
CA VAL A 695 1.05 -24.11 -8.76
C VAL A 695 -0.15 -25.05 -8.67
N ARG A 696 -0.99 -24.91 -7.65
CA ARG A 696 -2.23 -25.70 -7.50
C ARG A 696 -3.22 -25.41 -8.63
N ALA A 697 -3.45 -24.14 -8.96
CA ALA A 697 -4.30 -23.75 -10.09
C ALA A 697 -3.78 -24.33 -11.42
N LYS A 698 -2.46 -24.27 -11.65
CA LYS A 698 -1.82 -24.90 -12.81
C LYS A 698 -2.05 -26.41 -12.84
N GLN A 699 -1.91 -27.11 -11.72
CA GLN A 699 -2.14 -28.55 -11.66
C GLN A 699 -3.58 -28.90 -12.05
N LEU A 700 -4.56 -28.21 -11.47
CA LEU A 700 -5.98 -28.41 -11.76
C LEU A 700 -6.33 -28.15 -13.24
N LEU A 701 -5.76 -27.10 -13.84
CA LEU A 701 -5.95 -26.83 -15.27
C LEU A 701 -5.31 -27.92 -16.16
N LEU A 702 -4.13 -28.42 -15.79
CA LEU A 702 -3.44 -29.50 -16.52
C LEU A 702 -4.12 -30.86 -16.38
N GLU A 703 -4.79 -31.13 -15.26
CA GLU A 703 -5.61 -32.33 -15.07
C GLU A 703 -6.79 -32.36 -16.06
N ARG A 704 -7.32 -31.19 -16.42
CA ARG A 704 -8.41 -31.04 -17.38
C ARG A 704 -7.95 -31.03 -18.83
N ASN A 705 -6.78 -30.45 -19.11
CA ASN A 705 -6.16 -30.48 -20.43
C ASN A 705 -4.62 -30.52 -20.31
N LYS A 706 -4.05 -31.70 -20.56
CA LYS A 706 -2.60 -31.95 -20.45
C LYS A 706 -1.76 -31.21 -21.49
N ASN A 707 -2.38 -30.70 -22.55
CA ASN A 707 -1.69 -30.06 -23.68
C ASN A 707 -1.55 -28.54 -23.52
N LEU A 708 -2.01 -27.95 -22.40
CA LEU A 708 -1.86 -26.52 -22.10
C LEU A 708 -0.41 -26.17 -21.75
N ASP A 709 0.06 -25.00 -22.21
CA ASP A 709 1.33 -24.41 -21.76
C ASP A 709 1.05 -23.35 -20.68
N ILE A 710 1.09 -23.78 -19.42
CA ILE A 710 0.81 -22.90 -18.27
C ILE A 710 2.12 -22.39 -17.65
N ARG A 711 2.30 -21.07 -17.67
CA ARG A 711 3.46 -20.36 -17.12
C ARG A 711 3.06 -19.54 -15.91
N ILE A 712 3.94 -19.48 -14.92
CA ILE A 712 3.71 -18.73 -13.68
C ILE A 712 4.77 -17.64 -13.60
N CYS A 713 4.34 -16.41 -13.29
CA CYS A 713 5.20 -15.27 -13.05
C CYS A 713 5.04 -14.82 -11.60
N LEU A 714 6.10 -15.00 -10.80
CA LEU A 714 6.17 -14.62 -9.39
C LEU A 714 6.87 -13.26 -9.16
N GLU A 715 7.22 -12.59 -10.24
CA GLU A 715 7.96 -11.34 -10.23
C GLU A 715 7.09 -10.19 -9.71
N LYS A 716 7.65 -9.35 -8.82
CA LYS A 716 6.97 -8.17 -8.27
C LYS A 716 7.02 -6.97 -9.22
N ASP A 717 8.05 -6.92 -10.06
CA ASP A 717 8.35 -5.81 -10.96
C ASP A 717 8.42 -6.27 -12.42
N LEU A 718 8.21 -5.33 -13.35
CA LEU A 718 8.19 -5.62 -14.78
C LEU A 718 9.61 -5.88 -15.30
N ASN A 719 9.97 -7.15 -15.44
CA ASN A 719 11.25 -7.59 -16.00
C ASN A 719 11.11 -8.19 -17.41
N ALA A 720 12.24 -8.56 -18.03
CA ALA A 720 12.25 -9.15 -19.37
C ALA A 720 11.45 -10.46 -19.47
N GLN A 721 11.44 -11.26 -18.40
CA GLN A 721 10.68 -12.51 -18.32
C GLN A 721 9.17 -12.25 -18.26
N ALA A 722 8.72 -11.32 -17.42
CA ALA A 722 7.33 -10.91 -17.32
C ALA A 722 6.80 -10.38 -18.66
N LYS A 723 7.59 -9.56 -19.38
CA LYS A 723 7.27 -9.08 -20.73
C LYS A 723 7.16 -10.22 -21.73
N ALA A 724 8.13 -11.13 -21.74
CA ALA A 724 8.12 -12.28 -22.64
C ALA A 724 6.92 -13.20 -22.38
N LEU A 725 6.55 -13.41 -21.12
CA LEU A 725 5.35 -14.17 -20.76
C LEU A 725 4.07 -13.47 -21.22
N ALA A 726 3.92 -12.18 -20.97
CA ALA A 726 2.77 -11.40 -21.41
C ALA A 726 2.61 -11.43 -22.94
N GLN A 727 3.70 -11.23 -23.68
CA GLN A 727 3.71 -11.17 -25.15
C GLN A 727 3.39 -12.52 -25.81
N ASN A 728 3.84 -13.62 -25.21
CA ASN A 728 3.73 -14.94 -25.80
C ASN A 728 2.49 -15.71 -25.36
N SER A 729 1.66 -15.15 -24.47
CA SER A 729 0.46 -15.81 -23.95
C SER A 729 -0.77 -15.57 -24.83
N ASP A 730 -1.69 -16.53 -24.80
CA ASP A 730 -3.01 -16.41 -25.42
C ASP A 730 -4.06 -15.94 -24.40
N LEU A 731 -3.83 -16.27 -23.11
CA LEU A 731 -4.58 -15.78 -21.96
C LEU A 731 -3.62 -15.34 -20.84
N VAL A 732 -3.89 -14.19 -20.25
CA VAL A 732 -3.15 -13.68 -19.09
C VAL A 732 -4.09 -13.51 -17.91
N VAL A 733 -3.75 -14.15 -16.79
CA VAL A 733 -4.48 -14.07 -15.51
C VAL A 733 -3.64 -13.25 -14.54
N ILE A 734 -4.25 -12.20 -13.97
CA ILE A 734 -3.62 -11.28 -13.03
C ILE A 734 -4.28 -11.42 -11.66
N VAL A 735 -3.49 -11.80 -10.66
CA VAL A 735 -3.93 -11.83 -9.26
C VAL A 735 -3.70 -10.46 -8.63
N ALA A 736 -4.63 -9.53 -8.86
CA ALA A 736 -4.48 -8.12 -8.47
C ALA A 736 -4.33 -7.90 -6.96
N THR A 737 -4.85 -8.79 -6.12
CA THR A 737 -4.82 -8.66 -4.65
C THR A 737 -3.41 -8.71 -4.06
N CYS A 738 -2.42 -9.20 -4.79
CA CYS A 738 -1.04 -9.31 -4.33
C CYS A 738 -0.02 -8.70 -5.28
N LEU A 739 -0.43 -8.16 -6.44
CA LEU A 739 0.47 -7.61 -7.44
C LEU A 739 0.56 -6.10 -7.37
N SER A 740 1.73 -5.55 -7.71
CA SER A 740 1.91 -4.11 -7.84
C SER A 740 1.09 -3.57 -9.04
N HIS A 741 0.56 -2.35 -8.89
CA HIS A 741 -0.06 -1.65 -10.02
C HIS A 741 0.94 -1.43 -11.16
N ALA A 742 2.24 -1.28 -10.85
CA ALA A 742 3.30 -1.13 -11.85
C ALA A 742 3.44 -2.34 -12.78
N LEU A 743 3.44 -3.57 -12.25
CA LEU A 743 3.46 -4.78 -13.08
C LEU A 743 2.16 -4.93 -13.87
N THR A 744 1.02 -4.69 -13.22
CA THR A 744 -0.32 -4.82 -13.79
C THR A 744 -0.53 -3.91 -15.01
N TYR A 745 -0.13 -2.64 -14.92
CA TYR A 745 -0.18 -1.70 -16.04
C TYR A 745 0.98 -1.89 -17.03
N GLY A 746 2.15 -2.30 -16.52
CA GLY A 746 3.38 -2.44 -17.31
C GLY A 746 3.36 -3.57 -18.34
N ILE A 747 2.60 -4.66 -18.08
CA ILE A 747 2.42 -5.73 -19.08
C ILE A 747 1.40 -5.36 -20.17
N GLY A 748 0.52 -4.39 -19.92
CA GLY A 748 -0.59 -4.00 -20.81
C GLY A 748 -0.21 -3.84 -22.29
N PRO A 749 0.84 -3.06 -22.63
CA PRO A 749 1.27 -2.88 -24.02
C PRO A 749 1.72 -4.16 -24.74
N TYR A 750 2.04 -5.24 -23.99
CA TYR A 750 2.53 -6.50 -24.53
C TYR A 750 1.43 -7.56 -24.64
N LEU A 751 0.23 -7.30 -24.10
CA LEU A 751 -0.87 -8.26 -24.12
C LEU A 751 -1.51 -8.32 -25.50
N LYS A 752 -1.79 -9.54 -25.98
CA LYS A 752 -2.57 -9.74 -27.23
C LYS A 752 -4.07 -9.46 -27.05
N LYS A 753 -4.57 -9.62 -25.82
CA LYS A 753 -5.98 -9.50 -25.42
C LYS A 753 -6.06 -8.95 -24.00
N ASP A 754 -7.22 -8.44 -23.61
CA ASP A 754 -7.44 -7.95 -22.24
C ASP A 754 -7.18 -9.06 -21.21
N PRO A 755 -6.44 -8.76 -20.13
CA PRO A 755 -6.16 -9.73 -19.09
C PRO A 755 -7.38 -9.97 -18.22
N VAL A 756 -7.38 -11.09 -17.49
CA VAL A 756 -8.46 -11.46 -16.58
C VAL A 756 -7.98 -11.33 -15.14
N TYR A 757 -8.82 -10.75 -14.28
CA TYR A 757 -8.46 -10.40 -12.91
C TYR A 757 -9.14 -11.33 -11.90
N SER A 758 -8.37 -12.06 -11.10
CA SER A 758 -8.96 -12.87 -10.03
C SER A 758 -9.41 -11.99 -8.87
N SER A 759 -10.52 -12.38 -8.23
CA SER A 759 -11.08 -11.66 -7.07
C SER A 759 -10.29 -11.89 -5.78
N SER A 760 -9.48 -12.94 -5.73
CA SER A 760 -8.63 -13.35 -4.62
C SER A 760 -7.37 -14.06 -5.12
N SER A 761 -6.44 -14.35 -4.21
CA SER A 761 -5.14 -14.94 -4.54
C SER A 761 -5.08 -16.46 -4.42
N GLY A 762 -6.19 -17.12 -4.08
CA GLY A 762 -6.29 -18.57 -4.03
C GLY A 762 -6.53 -19.22 -5.38
N SER A 763 -6.35 -20.53 -5.37
CA SER A 763 -6.33 -21.38 -6.56
C SER A 763 -7.71 -21.48 -7.23
N THR A 764 -8.78 -21.57 -6.44
CA THR A 764 -10.17 -21.62 -6.94
C THR A 764 -10.54 -20.35 -7.71
N SER A 765 -10.18 -19.17 -7.20
CA SER A 765 -10.50 -17.89 -7.86
C SER A 765 -9.81 -17.76 -9.22
N ILE A 766 -8.55 -18.21 -9.31
CA ILE A 766 -7.78 -18.23 -10.56
C ILE A 766 -8.48 -19.13 -11.60
N ILE A 767 -8.91 -20.33 -11.20
CA ILE A 767 -9.56 -21.28 -12.13
C ILE A 767 -10.90 -20.74 -12.60
N ARG A 768 -11.73 -20.25 -11.67
CA ARG A 768 -13.06 -19.73 -11.99
C ARG A 768 -12.97 -18.59 -13.00
N VAL A 769 -12.03 -17.65 -12.81
CA VAL A 769 -11.90 -16.52 -13.72
C VAL A 769 -11.47 -16.95 -15.13
N VAL A 770 -10.65 -18.00 -15.23
CA VAL A 770 -10.30 -18.62 -16.52
C VAL A 770 -11.55 -19.22 -17.17
N GLU A 771 -12.35 -19.99 -16.43
CA GLU A 771 -13.59 -20.59 -16.93
C GLU A 771 -14.59 -19.54 -17.42
N GLU A 772 -14.88 -18.53 -16.60
CA GLU A 772 -15.80 -17.43 -16.93
C GLU A 772 -15.37 -16.69 -18.19
N HIS A 773 -14.07 -16.43 -18.34
CA HIS A 773 -13.53 -15.76 -19.51
C HIS A 773 -13.67 -16.62 -20.78
N LEU A 774 -13.38 -17.92 -20.70
CA LEU A 774 -13.51 -18.83 -21.84
C LEU A 774 -14.98 -19.01 -22.26
N LEU A 775 -15.90 -19.10 -21.29
CA LEU A 775 -17.34 -19.13 -21.56
C LEU A 775 -17.81 -17.84 -22.23
N LYS A 776 -17.30 -16.68 -21.79
CA LYS A 776 -17.60 -15.39 -22.40
C LYS A 776 -17.08 -15.30 -23.84
N MET A 777 -15.81 -15.64 -24.08
CA MET A 777 -15.23 -15.64 -25.43
C MET A 777 -16.02 -16.49 -26.42
N ARG A 778 -16.53 -17.64 -25.97
CA ARG A 778 -17.33 -18.52 -26.83
C ARG A 778 -18.70 -17.94 -27.16
N ARG A 779 -19.34 -17.24 -26.21
CA ARG A 779 -20.60 -16.52 -26.47
C ARG A 779 -20.40 -15.36 -27.44
N ASP A 780 -19.25 -14.71 -27.42
CA ASP A 780 -18.92 -13.61 -28.35
C ASP A 780 -18.45 -14.10 -29.74
N SER A 781 -18.20 -15.41 -29.90
CA SER A 781 -17.74 -16.05 -31.15
C SER A 781 -18.87 -16.75 -31.93
N VAL A 782 -20.07 -16.79 -31.37
CA VAL A 782 -21.32 -17.34 -31.95
C VAL A 782 -22.22 -16.17 -32.31
#